data_AF-A0A944C0L2-F1
#
_entry.id   AF-A0A944C0L2-F1
#
_cell.length_a   1.000
_cell.length_b   1.000
_cell.length_c   1.000
_cell.angle_alpha   90.00
_cell.angle_beta   90.00
_cell.angle_gamma   90.00
#
_symmetry.space_group_name_H-M   'P 1'
#
loop_
_entity.id
_entity.type
_entity.pdbx_description
1 polymer ?
#
loop_
_entity_poly.entity_id
_entity_poly.type
_entity_poly.pdbx_seq_one_letter_code
_entity_poly.pdbx_strand_id
1 'polypeptide(L)'
;LFNTAPTLVQVAKGSCFKVNLTDAGNLGYCNLSAYIDLNGDGDFDDEGELVTARGNKSAFTNGICNDPVTVLLPYDMPTGITHLRLRFDGAYKSGYDSETGAFPAKNTLNRMCYEVLVNVLDKANHATHIVIQSEDEKKGTVRNITGVTGLDIDVPVGTQICMEAFPEGEYVFKYWEDQYGRVASTDASFYYYPAESGTFTARFGYPSVQIDKWTATVSEDGATGYVITALEGEGPLNIPESFDGCTFNAIKKGALQNLPTLTALHLPSTLTSIGKAQETLSLTGAKTNNAALTPEETLASDGKWNVHLDVENDGSTFNEYGSGLFATGTDALANGYIGGFQFYLEAGGKLVIKVNSEGGDKYTSTLTMGATFSADLDYDGAAKTVNVTLTNAEGNTETKSYTGITLNDISAFSSSIPVGVNISATLTDLKAAPLKGSTALKSLTVADGNAAYKAVDNVLYTADGTQLLAYPEGLTTHRFSLPTTVTSIAGGAFTAAPQLDRIVATAATPAQAKPFAFAEGFQTYVQADRKEAAYRTAWAQPILWSVAAGSNFDATDVPATDMIELCATDDATAIATNLNGQPLSYTRTLSNDRLYPLYFAAVPGAIFIDGLTTDAAAGSLIAYTYADDAWTRAATLAAGANMLSLPSIYTGKSVTFRTTGVGISATTGFGGNATAAAEEATPVYVYDAANNAFNYSAETATASLSPFDAALYYADGEASVAGPNRANDCPNVACTLLYNYGDGTVTVNKEIAQFSELTTTSEAVAADHYSIQSFGDEAAAT
;
A
#
# COMPACT_ATOMS: atom_id res chain seq x y z
N LEU A 1 34.28 43.45 -12.51
CA LEU A 1 34.23 42.47 -11.39
C LEU A 1 34.33 41.05 -11.90
N PHE A 2 33.86 40.77 -13.13
CA PHE A 2 34.29 39.60 -13.89
C PHE A 2 35.74 39.75 -14.34
N ASN A 3 36.56 38.77 -13.97
CA ASN A 3 37.89 38.59 -14.49
C ASN A 3 37.90 37.29 -15.31
N THR A 4 38.04 37.38 -16.61
CA THR A 4 38.24 36.18 -17.44
C THR A 4 39.67 35.70 -17.26
N ALA A 5 39.86 34.43 -16.90
CA ALA A 5 41.17 33.83 -16.87
C ALA A 5 41.81 33.91 -18.28
N PRO A 6 43.10 34.26 -18.39
CA PRO A 6 43.73 34.47 -19.69
C PRO A 6 43.94 33.19 -20.51
N THR A 7 43.70 32.01 -19.91
CA THR A 7 44.00 30.70 -20.49
C THR A 7 42.72 29.92 -20.71
N LEU A 8 42.52 29.47 -21.96
CA LEU A 8 41.49 28.50 -22.32
C LEU A 8 41.92 27.12 -21.85
N VAL A 9 41.12 26.48 -20.99
CA VAL A 9 41.33 25.10 -20.57
C VAL A 9 40.88 24.18 -21.71
N GLN A 10 41.70 23.21 -22.10
CA GLN A 10 41.33 22.18 -23.08
C GLN A 10 41.31 20.83 -22.39
N VAL A 11 40.14 20.21 -22.35
CA VAL A 11 39.90 18.99 -21.57
C VAL A 11 38.84 18.16 -22.28
N ALA A 12 38.92 16.83 -22.22
CA ALA A 12 37.96 15.96 -22.88
C ALA A 12 36.72 15.73 -22.01
N LYS A 13 35.55 15.55 -22.61
CA LYS A 13 34.39 15.02 -21.87
C LYS A 13 34.73 13.67 -21.22
N GLY A 14 34.13 13.37 -20.08
CA GLY A 14 34.44 12.17 -19.30
C GLY A 14 35.75 12.23 -18.51
N SER A 15 36.42 13.39 -18.42
CA SER A 15 37.66 13.56 -17.64
C SER A 15 37.53 14.56 -16.49
N CYS A 16 38.64 14.96 -15.88
CA CYS A 16 38.68 16.03 -14.89
C CYS A 16 39.68 17.13 -15.25
N PHE A 17 39.50 18.30 -14.63
CA PHE A 17 40.58 19.28 -14.52
C PHE A 17 40.59 19.93 -13.14
N LYS A 18 41.74 20.52 -12.78
CA LYS A 18 41.93 21.17 -11.48
C LYS A 18 42.29 22.63 -11.66
N VAL A 19 41.65 23.49 -10.90
CA VAL A 19 42.00 24.91 -10.78
C VAL A 19 42.70 25.11 -9.45
N ASN A 20 44.01 25.34 -9.51
CA ASN A 20 44.80 25.70 -8.35
C ASN A 20 44.57 27.17 -8.02
N LEU A 21 44.21 27.46 -6.76
CA LEU A 21 44.01 28.82 -6.27
C LEU A 21 45.16 29.19 -5.34
N THR A 22 45.64 30.43 -5.40
CA THR A 22 46.65 30.94 -4.47
C THR A 22 46.17 32.25 -3.86
N ASP A 23 46.27 32.36 -2.54
CA ASP A 23 45.85 33.55 -1.80
C ASP A 23 47.04 34.53 -1.65
N ALA A 24 46.87 35.76 -2.14
CA ALA A 24 47.83 36.85 -1.95
C ALA A 24 47.59 37.64 -0.64
N GLY A 25 46.57 37.26 0.15
CA GLY A 25 46.14 37.85 1.40
C GLY A 25 44.69 38.38 1.35
N ASN A 26 43.99 38.32 2.49
CA ASN A 26 42.62 38.83 2.73
C ASN A 26 41.44 38.00 2.18
N LEU A 27 41.66 36.81 1.60
CA LEU A 27 40.55 35.94 1.20
C LEU A 27 39.81 35.30 2.39
N GLY A 28 40.34 35.39 3.62
CA GLY A 28 39.65 34.90 4.82
C GLY A 28 38.31 35.59 5.13
N TYR A 29 38.01 36.73 4.49
CA TYR A 29 36.71 37.40 4.55
C TYR A 29 35.72 36.95 3.46
N CYS A 30 36.11 36.00 2.61
CA CYS A 30 35.30 35.53 1.50
C CYS A 30 34.69 34.15 1.78
N ASN A 31 33.78 33.73 0.92
CA ASN A 31 33.29 32.38 0.75
C ASN A 31 33.32 32.09 -0.76
N LEU A 32 33.91 30.96 -1.16
CA LEU A 32 33.97 30.53 -2.55
C LEU A 32 32.69 29.77 -2.90
N SER A 33 32.15 30.04 -4.08
CA SER A 33 31.15 29.21 -4.74
C SER A 33 31.59 29.00 -6.19
N ALA A 34 31.83 27.75 -6.56
CA ALA A 34 32.32 27.36 -7.87
C ALA A 34 31.22 26.60 -8.63
N TYR A 35 30.96 27.03 -9.87
CA TYR A 35 29.93 26.46 -10.73
C TYR A 35 30.49 26.19 -12.12
N ILE A 36 30.17 25.05 -12.72
CA ILE A 36 30.49 24.71 -14.11
C ILE A 36 29.19 24.57 -14.89
N ASP A 37 29.12 25.22 -16.04
CA ASP A 37 28.01 25.08 -16.98
C ASP A 37 28.20 23.75 -17.75
N LEU A 38 27.53 22.69 -17.29
CA LEU A 38 27.71 21.33 -17.81
C LEU A 38 26.98 21.14 -19.13
N ASN A 39 25.83 21.78 -19.29
CA ASN A 39 24.96 21.62 -20.45
C ASN A 39 25.16 22.74 -21.51
N GLY A 40 25.86 23.82 -21.16
CA GLY A 40 26.19 24.94 -22.06
C GLY A 40 25.09 25.99 -22.20
N ASP A 41 24.11 26.06 -21.29
CA ASP A 41 23.03 27.06 -21.31
C ASP A 41 23.39 28.37 -20.59
N GLY A 42 24.44 28.33 -19.77
CA GLY A 42 24.97 29.47 -19.04
C GLY A 42 24.19 29.85 -17.79
N ASP A 43 23.34 28.97 -17.26
CA ASP A 43 22.55 29.25 -16.06
C ASP A 43 23.22 28.94 -14.72
N PHE A 44 24.02 27.87 -14.66
CA PHE A 44 24.75 27.42 -13.48
C PHE A 44 23.85 26.97 -12.33
N ASP A 45 22.60 26.59 -12.59
CA ASP A 45 21.64 26.14 -11.57
C ASP A 45 21.12 24.71 -11.73
N ASP A 46 21.55 24.00 -12.78
CA ASP A 46 21.26 22.58 -13.00
C ASP A 46 21.91 21.64 -11.96
N GLU A 47 21.34 20.43 -11.85
CA GLU A 47 21.90 19.37 -11.01
C GLU A 47 23.34 19.02 -11.43
N GLY A 48 24.26 19.05 -10.46
CA GLY A 48 25.67 18.76 -10.68
C GLY A 48 26.52 19.96 -11.12
N GLU A 49 25.93 21.10 -11.45
CA GLU A 49 26.68 22.29 -11.89
C GLU A 49 27.37 23.03 -10.74
N LEU A 50 26.86 22.93 -9.51
CA LEU A 50 27.57 23.39 -8.33
C LEU A 50 28.74 22.45 -8.03
N VAL A 51 29.96 22.89 -8.36
CA VAL A 51 31.20 22.13 -8.15
C VAL A 51 31.58 22.07 -6.66
N THR A 52 31.61 23.22 -5.99
CA THR A 52 31.98 23.29 -4.56
C THR A 52 31.64 24.65 -3.95
N ALA A 53 31.32 24.65 -2.65
CA ALA A 53 31.29 25.84 -1.81
C ALA A 53 32.28 25.70 -0.66
N ARG A 54 33.12 26.72 -0.42
CA ARG A 54 34.20 26.67 0.57
C ARG A 54 34.30 27.96 1.37
N GLY A 55 34.54 27.83 2.66
CA GLY A 55 34.62 28.95 3.59
C GLY A 55 33.54 28.86 4.66
N ASN A 56 33.59 29.78 5.62
CA ASN A 56 32.62 29.82 6.71
C ASN A 56 31.81 31.11 6.65
N LYS A 57 30.49 30.96 6.59
CA LYS A 57 29.55 32.08 6.76
C LYS A 57 29.76 32.70 8.14
N SER A 58 29.71 34.03 8.20
CA SER A 58 29.84 34.80 9.43
C SER A 58 31.14 34.61 10.23
N ALA A 59 32.19 34.08 9.62
CA ALA A 59 33.48 33.89 10.26
C ALA A 59 34.64 34.29 9.34
N PHE A 60 35.74 34.75 9.94
CA PHE A 60 36.99 34.99 9.23
C PHE A 60 37.82 33.71 9.25
N THR A 61 37.90 33.00 8.13
CA THR A 61 38.62 31.72 8.03
C THR A 61 39.60 31.73 6.87
N ASN A 62 40.89 31.64 7.17
CA ASN A 62 41.91 31.47 6.14
C ASN A 62 41.83 30.05 5.55
N GLY A 63 42.12 29.91 4.25
CA GLY A 63 42.33 28.59 3.64
C GLY A 63 41.36 28.15 2.55
N ILE A 64 40.52 29.05 2.01
CA ILE A 64 39.61 28.76 0.89
C ILE A 64 40.34 28.28 -0.37
N CYS A 65 41.62 28.67 -0.51
CA CYS A 65 42.50 28.33 -1.63
C CYS A 65 43.49 27.20 -1.33
N ASN A 66 43.39 26.52 -0.19
CA ASN A 66 44.39 25.51 0.20
C ASN A 66 44.35 24.26 -0.70
N ASP A 67 43.16 23.88 -1.15
CA ASP A 67 42.96 22.75 -2.04
C ASP A 67 42.53 23.22 -3.44
N PRO A 68 42.93 22.52 -4.53
CA PRO A 68 42.45 22.83 -5.86
C PRO A 68 40.93 22.63 -5.98
N VAL A 69 40.27 23.42 -6.82
CA VAL A 69 38.90 23.12 -7.26
C VAL A 69 39.00 22.05 -8.34
N THR A 70 38.50 20.85 -8.07
CA THR A 70 38.47 19.74 -9.03
C THR A 70 37.11 19.71 -9.69
N VAL A 71 37.09 19.77 -11.01
CA VAL A 71 35.87 19.73 -11.83
C VAL A 71 35.86 18.39 -12.56
N LEU A 72 34.81 17.61 -12.36
CA LEU A 72 34.56 16.37 -13.10
C LEU A 72 33.63 16.68 -14.27
N LEU A 73 33.97 16.15 -15.44
CA LEU A 73 33.20 16.32 -16.67
C LEU A 73 32.45 15.03 -17.00
N PRO A 74 31.11 15.07 -17.15
CA PRO A 74 30.33 13.90 -17.57
C PRO A 74 30.76 13.33 -18.92
N TYR A 75 30.51 12.04 -19.16
CA TYR A 75 30.87 11.37 -20.42
C TYR A 75 30.02 11.84 -21.62
N ASP A 76 28.81 12.29 -21.35
CA ASP A 76 27.77 12.69 -22.30
C ASP A 76 27.63 14.21 -22.46
N MET A 77 28.42 15.00 -21.72
CA MET A 77 28.34 16.47 -21.83
C MET A 77 28.64 16.98 -23.25
N PRO A 78 28.05 18.11 -23.67
CA PRO A 78 28.31 18.70 -24.98
C PRO A 78 29.78 19.09 -25.18
N THR A 79 30.26 18.92 -26.41
CA THR A 79 31.58 19.43 -26.82
C THR A 79 31.49 20.90 -27.20
N GLY A 80 32.53 21.67 -26.95
CA GLY A 80 32.58 23.10 -27.28
C GLY A 80 33.01 23.95 -26.09
N ILE A 81 32.77 25.25 -26.17
CA ILE A 81 33.15 26.19 -25.12
C ILE A 81 32.05 26.22 -24.06
N THR A 82 32.46 25.98 -22.82
CA THR A 82 31.67 26.23 -21.62
C THR A 82 32.46 27.06 -20.59
N HIS A 83 31.84 27.36 -19.46
CA HIS A 83 32.29 28.30 -18.46
C HIS A 83 32.36 27.64 -17.08
N LEU A 84 33.50 27.77 -16.40
CA LEU A 84 33.61 27.58 -14.96
C LEU A 84 33.63 28.96 -14.28
N ARG A 85 32.63 29.22 -13.45
CA ARG A 85 32.45 30.43 -12.66
C ARG A 85 32.94 30.21 -11.22
N LEU A 86 33.90 31.03 -10.78
CA LEU A 86 34.39 31.06 -9.40
C LEU A 86 33.99 32.38 -8.73
N ARG A 87 33.08 32.32 -7.78
CA ARG A 87 32.58 33.49 -7.04
C ARG A 87 33.24 33.59 -5.67
N PHE A 88 33.77 34.76 -5.33
CA PHE A 88 34.30 35.07 -4.01
C PHE A 88 33.43 36.14 -3.35
N ASP A 89 32.36 35.69 -2.70
CA ASP A 89 31.42 36.56 -2.01
C ASP A 89 31.81 36.75 -0.54
N GLY A 90 31.28 37.77 0.15
CA GLY A 90 31.68 38.06 1.53
C GLY A 90 31.12 37.07 2.55
N ALA A 91 31.92 36.62 3.51
CA ALA A 91 31.50 35.69 4.56
C ALA A 91 30.26 36.18 5.36
N TYR A 92 30.10 37.49 5.53
CA TYR A 92 28.96 38.11 6.25
C TYR A 92 27.83 38.60 5.32
N LYS A 93 27.90 38.29 4.03
CA LYS A 93 26.87 38.68 3.06
C LYS A 93 25.61 37.84 3.27
N SER A 94 24.42 38.44 3.15
CA SER A 94 23.16 37.71 3.12
C SER A 94 22.87 37.18 1.70
N GLY A 95 22.05 36.12 1.59
CA GLY A 95 21.66 35.51 0.31
C GLY A 95 22.47 34.29 -0.11
N TYR A 96 23.19 33.65 0.83
CA TYR A 96 23.70 32.29 0.62
C TYR A 96 22.57 31.30 0.72
N ASP A 97 22.65 30.26 -0.10
CA ASP A 97 21.79 29.10 0.00
C ASP A 97 21.99 28.39 1.34
N SER A 98 20.88 27.96 1.95
CA SER A 98 20.89 27.38 3.30
C SER A 98 21.39 25.95 3.32
N GLU A 99 21.23 25.22 2.22
CA GLU A 99 21.52 23.79 2.11
C GLU A 99 22.95 23.57 1.59
N THR A 100 23.28 24.15 0.46
CA THR A 100 24.58 24.03 -0.21
C THR A 100 25.64 24.97 0.37
N GLY A 101 25.22 26.06 1.03
CA GLY A 101 26.13 27.10 1.51
C GLY A 101 26.77 27.95 0.39
N ALA A 102 26.33 27.77 -0.86
CA ALA A 102 26.83 28.50 -2.01
C ALA A 102 26.12 29.85 -2.20
N PHE A 103 26.78 30.79 -2.87
CA PHE A 103 26.16 32.04 -3.28
C PHE A 103 25.67 31.92 -4.73
N PRO A 104 24.37 32.17 -5.02
CA PRO A 104 23.79 31.88 -6.33
C PRO A 104 24.58 32.47 -7.50
N ALA A 105 24.76 31.66 -8.55
CA ALA A 105 25.68 31.95 -9.65
C ALA A 105 25.33 33.24 -10.43
N LYS A 106 24.05 33.53 -10.62
CA LYS A 106 23.54 34.71 -11.33
C LYS A 106 23.31 35.96 -10.46
N ASN A 107 23.46 35.85 -9.13
CA ASN A 107 23.22 37.02 -8.26
C ASN A 107 24.21 38.16 -8.51
N THR A 108 23.76 39.39 -8.26
CA THR A 108 24.53 40.62 -8.47
C THR A 108 25.94 40.53 -7.88
N LEU A 109 26.94 40.76 -8.73
CA LEU A 109 28.34 40.76 -8.36
C LEU A 109 28.67 42.01 -7.54
N ASN A 110 29.00 41.79 -6.27
CA ASN A 110 29.50 42.85 -5.38
C ASN A 110 30.99 42.66 -5.02
N ARG A 111 31.60 41.56 -5.48
CA ARG A 111 33.01 41.18 -5.25
C ARG A 111 33.58 40.44 -6.47
N MET A 112 34.74 39.79 -6.30
CA MET A 112 35.51 39.17 -7.37
C MET A 112 34.81 37.91 -7.89
N CYS A 113 34.66 37.82 -9.21
CA CYS A 113 34.20 36.65 -9.91
C CYS A 113 35.20 36.33 -11.02
N TYR A 114 35.57 35.07 -11.15
CA TYR A 114 36.44 34.60 -12.22
C TYR A 114 35.67 33.68 -13.16
N GLU A 115 35.89 33.89 -14.45
CA GLU A 115 35.37 33.04 -15.52
C GLU A 115 36.54 32.29 -16.14
N VAL A 116 36.51 30.97 -16.07
CA VAL A 116 37.49 30.11 -16.74
C VAL A 116 36.79 29.49 -17.94
N LEU A 117 37.26 29.84 -19.14
CA LEU A 117 36.76 29.22 -20.36
C LEU A 117 37.29 27.80 -20.46
N VAL A 118 36.40 26.86 -20.73
CA VAL A 118 36.70 25.43 -20.87
C VAL A 118 36.26 25.00 -22.26
N ASN A 119 37.21 24.62 -23.11
CA ASN A 119 36.94 23.97 -24.38
C ASN A 119 36.89 22.45 -24.19
N VAL A 120 35.68 21.93 -24.15
CA VAL A 120 35.38 20.51 -24.01
C VAL A 120 35.60 19.82 -25.33
N LEU A 121 36.60 18.95 -25.36
CA LEU A 121 36.97 18.14 -26.51
C LEU A 121 36.19 16.83 -26.51
N ASP A 122 35.99 16.26 -27.69
CA ASP A 122 35.41 14.93 -27.82
C ASP A 122 36.33 13.82 -27.26
N LYS A 123 37.65 14.05 -27.27
CA LYS A 123 38.68 13.10 -26.81
C LYS A 123 39.94 13.81 -26.32
N ALA A 124 40.79 13.09 -25.59
CA ALA A 124 42.07 13.62 -25.12
C ALA A 124 42.96 14.09 -26.27
N ASN A 125 43.67 15.19 -26.05
CA ASN A 125 44.69 15.74 -26.96
C ASN A 125 46.13 15.33 -26.57
N HIS A 126 46.27 14.46 -25.58
CA HIS A 126 47.53 13.94 -25.06
C HIS A 126 47.45 12.41 -24.90
N ALA A 127 48.60 11.75 -24.84
CA ALA A 127 48.64 10.31 -24.58
C ALA A 127 48.17 10.04 -23.14
N THR A 128 47.47 8.93 -22.96
CA THR A 128 46.88 8.55 -21.66
C THR A 128 47.44 7.20 -21.22
N HIS A 129 47.28 6.90 -19.94
CA HIS A 129 47.68 5.64 -19.34
C HIS A 129 46.48 5.01 -18.65
N ILE A 130 46.06 3.83 -19.11
CA ILE A 130 44.85 3.17 -18.67
C ILE A 130 45.18 1.85 -17.98
N VAL A 131 44.59 1.66 -16.79
CA VAL A 131 44.59 0.38 -16.08
C VAL A 131 43.18 -0.22 -16.15
N ILE A 132 43.07 -1.46 -16.58
CA ILE A 132 41.83 -2.22 -16.72
C ILE A 132 41.88 -3.35 -15.71
N GLN A 133 40.91 -3.45 -14.81
CA GLN A 133 40.93 -4.48 -13.77
C GLN A 133 39.55 -5.04 -13.49
N SER A 134 39.51 -6.24 -12.90
CA SER A 134 38.33 -6.79 -12.25
C SER A 134 38.33 -6.37 -10.79
N GLU A 135 37.16 -6.11 -10.21
CA GLU A 135 37.07 -5.90 -8.76
C GLU A 135 37.43 -7.15 -7.94
N ASP A 136 37.13 -8.33 -8.48
CA ASP A 136 37.41 -9.64 -7.89
C ASP A 136 37.48 -10.67 -9.01
N GLU A 137 38.67 -11.24 -9.23
CA GLU A 137 38.91 -12.25 -10.25
C GLU A 137 38.09 -13.54 -10.06
N LYS A 138 37.52 -13.76 -8.87
CA LYS A 138 36.58 -14.87 -8.61
C LYS A 138 35.17 -14.60 -9.15
N LYS A 139 34.79 -13.33 -9.27
CA LYS A 139 33.48 -12.91 -9.81
C LYS A 139 33.50 -12.75 -11.32
N GLY A 140 34.66 -12.38 -11.86
CA GLY A 140 34.87 -12.30 -13.29
C GLY A 140 36.24 -11.78 -13.65
N THR A 141 36.61 -11.93 -14.93
CA THR A 141 37.90 -11.51 -15.47
C THR A 141 37.70 -10.41 -16.52
N VAL A 142 38.79 -9.71 -16.85
CA VAL A 142 38.78 -8.64 -17.85
C VAL A 142 39.87 -8.86 -18.89
N ARG A 143 39.67 -8.29 -20.09
CA ARG A 143 40.72 -8.21 -21.10
C ARG A 143 40.64 -6.93 -21.92
N ASN A 144 41.77 -6.57 -22.53
CA ASN A 144 41.84 -5.59 -23.59
C ASN A 144 41.99 -6.29 -24.94
N ILE A 145 41.16 -5.96 -25.93
CA ILE A 145 41.23 -6.56 -27.27
C ILE A 145 41.72 -5.61 -28.37
N THR A 146 42.17 -4.40 -28.04
CA THR A 146 42.79 -3.52 -29.04
C THR A 146 44.28 -3.81 -29.24
N GLY A 147 44.87 -3.25 -30.31
CA GLY A 147 46.23 -3.53 -30.80
C GLY A 147 47.42 -3.24 -29.84
N VAL A 148 47.17 -3.11 -28.54
CA VAL A 148 48.12 -3.01 -27.42
C VAL A 148 47.83 -4.14 -26.42
N THR A 149 48.88 -4.87 -26.00
CA THR A 149 48.75 -6.04 -25.12
C THR A 149 48.94 -5.66 -23.66
N GLY A 150 48.14 -6.25 -22.77
CA GLY A 150 48.17 -5.99 -21.33
C GLY A 150 46.92 -5.29 -20.81
N LEU A 151 46.84 -5.18 -19.49
CA LEU A 151 45.77 -4.50 -18.76
C LEU A 151 46.22 -3.14 -18.20
N ASP A 152 47.52 -2.88 -18.19
CA ASP A 152 48.17 -1.63 -17.83
C ASP A 152 48.85 -1.13 -19.11
N ILE A 153 48.27 -0.11 -19.74
CA ILE A 153 48.56 0.26 -21.13
C ILE A 153 48.74 1.77 -21.31
N ASP A 154 49.79 2.14 -22.06
CA ASP A 154 49.93 3.49 -22.60
C ASP A 154 49.15 3.60 -23.92
N VAL A 155 48.21 4.54 -23.98
CA VAL A 155 47.31 4.74 -25.12
C VAL A 155 47.67 6.05 -25.85
N PRO A 156 48.14 5.98 -27.12
CA PRO A 156 48.46 7.16 -27.91
C PRO A 156 47.23 8.02 -28.22
N VAL A 157 47.45 9.32 -28.43
CA VAL A 157 46.42 10.30 -28.81
C VAL A 157 45.55 9.78 -29.95
N GLY A 158 44.23 9.80 -29.74
CA GLY A 158 43.25 9.43 -30.77
C GLY A 158 43.13 7.93 -31.04
N THR A 159 43.73 7.07 -30.22
CA THR A 159 43.57 5.61 -30.28
C THR A 159 42.36 5.20 -29.46
N GLN A 160 41.51 4.34 -30.02
CA GLN A 160 40.40 3.72 -29.29
C GLN A 160 40.88 2.43 -28.63
N ILE A 161 40.40 2.14 -27.42
CA ILE A 161 40.56 0.85 -26.75
C ILE A 161 39.21 0.13 -26.63
N CYS A 162 39.24 -1.19 -26.44
CA CYS A 162 38.04 -1.98 -26.20
C CYS A 162 38.30 -2.87 -24.99
N MET A 163 37.56 -2.58 -23.91
CA MET A 163 37.60 -3.31 -22.65
C MET A 163 36.46 -4.31 -22.65
N GLU A 164 36.75 -5.55 -22.27
CA GLU A 164 35.74 -6.61 -22.16
C GLU A 164 35.81 -7.29 -20.79
N ALA A 165 34.64 -7.52 -20.20
CA ALA A 165 34.47 -8.22 -18.93
C ALA A 165 33.77 -9.57 -19.12
N PHE A 166 34.21 -10.58 -18.39
CA PHE A 166 33.72 -11.95 -18.44
C PHE A 166 33.33 -12.40 -17.03
N PRO A 167 32.03 -12.44 -16.70
CA PRO A 167 31.57 -12.99 -15.44
C PRO A 167 31.93 -14.47 -15.32
N GLU A 168 32.26 -14.91 -14.10
CA GLU A 168 32.51 -16.32 -13.78
C GLU A 168 31.33 -16.92 -13.00
N GLY A 169 31.09 -18.22 -13.16
CA GLY A 169 30.11 -18.95 -12.35
C GLY A 169 28.69 -18.38 -12.41
N GLU A 170 28.18 -17.97 -11.25
CA GLU A 170 26.82 -17.43 -11.07
C GLU A 170 26.75 -15.91 -11.21
N TYR A 171 27.86 -15.22 -11.45
CA TYR A 171 27.91 -13.76 -11.50
C TYR A 171 27.48 -13.20 -12.87
N VAL A 172 27.06 -11.95 -12.89
CA VAL A 172 26.77 -11.17 -14.11
C VAL A 172 27.59 -9.89 -14.14
N PHE A 173 27.90 -9.40 -15.34
CA PHE A 173 28.61 -8.13 -15.50
C PHE A 173 27.67 -6.98 -15.18
N LYS A 174 28.17 -6.02 -14.40
CA LYS A 174 27.41 -4.88 -13.89
C LYS A 174 27.60 -3.66 -14.78
N TYR A 175 28.79 -3.08 -14.68
CA TYR A 175 29.24 -1.89 -15.36
C TYR A 175 30.74 -1.73 -15.16
N TRP A 176 31.32 -0.82 -15.93
CA TRP A 176 32.68 -0.33 -15.77
C TRP A 176 32.67 0.91 -14.91
N GLU A 177 33.44 0.90 -13.82
CA GLU A 177 33.62 2.04 -12.91
C GLU A 177 34.94 2.73 -13.19
N ASP A 178 34.95 4.05 -13.32
CA ASP A 178 36.19 4.81 -13.43
C ASP A 178 36.85 5.09 -12.07
N GLN A 179 38.03 5.70 -12.09
CA GLN A 179 38.79 6.03 -10.88
C GLN A 179 38.11 7.03 -9.92
N TYR A 180 37.01 7.68 -10.34
CA TYR A 180 36.21 8.59 -9.53
C TYR A 180 34.92 7.95 -9.01
N GLY A 181 34.70 6.66 -9.29
CA GLY A 181 33.49 5.94 -8.92
C GLY A 181 32.32 6.15 -9.88
N ARG A 182 32.54 6.76 -11.06
CA ARG A 182 31.48 7.00 -12.05
C ARG A 182 31.27 5.78 -12.93
N VAL A 183 30.03 5.53 -13.33
CA VAL A 183 29.71 4.51 -14.33
C VAL A 183 30.16 4.99 -15.70
N ALA A 184 31.17 4.32 -16.26
CA ALA A 184 31.72 4.61 -17.58
C ALA A 184 30.96 3.89 -18.71
N SER A 185 30.48 2.67 -18.46
CA SER A 185 29.65 1.92 -19.41
C SER A 185 28.94 0.75 -18.73
N THR A 186 27.73 0.42 -19.16
CA THR A 186 26.98 -0.79 -18.78
C THR A 186 27.16 -1.94 -19.78
N ASP A 187 27.86 -1.71 -20.89
CA ASP A 187 28.19 -2.77 -21.83
C ASP A 187 29.43 -3.53 -21.35
N ALA A 188 29.30 -4.87 -21.26
CA ALA A 188 30.43 -5.73 -20.87
C ALA A 188 31.63 -5.57 -21.79
N SER A 189 31.37 -5.31 -23.08
CA SER A 189 32.36 -4.94 -24.09
C SER A 189 32.05 -3.54 -24.60
N PHE A 190 32.90 -2.55 -24.33
CA PHE A 190 32.70 -1.20 -24.84
C PHE A 190 33.96 -0.57 -25.41
N TYR A 191 33.77 0.19 -26.49
CA TYR A 191 34.84 0.92 -27.14
C TYR A 191 34.95 2.33 -26.57
N TYR A 192 36.15 2.70 -26.18
CA TYR A 192 36.42 3.93 -25.45
C TYR A 192 37.60 4.69 -26.05
N TYR A 193 37.45 6.01 -26.17
CA TYR A 193 38.59 6.91 -26.40
C TYR A 193 38.99 7.50 -25.04
N PRO A 194 40.13 7.09 -24.47
CA PRO A 194 40.62 7.64 -23.22
C PRO A 194 40.58 9.17 -23.17
N ALA A 195 39.81 9.69 -22.23
CA ALA A 195 39.66 11.12 -21.96
C ALA A 195 40.78 11.63 -21.04
N GLU A 196 41.28 10.78 -20.15
CA GLU A 196 42.44 11.00 -19.28
C GLU A 196 43.08 9.66 -18.87
N SER A 197 44.23 9.73 -18.18
CA SER A 197 44.82 8.56 -17.54
C SER A 197 44.01 8.15 -16.31
N GLY A 198 43.81 6.85 -16.12
CA GLY A 198 43.08 6.35 -14.96
C GLY A 198 42.84 4.85 -14.97
N THR A 199 42.00 4.41 -14.03
CA THR A 199 41.63 3.00 -13.87
C THR A 199 40.16 2.79 -14.24
N PHE A 200 39.87 1.71 -14.95
CA PHE A 200 38.54 1.17 -15.18
C PHE A 200 38.42 -0.19 -14.48
N THR A 201 37.44 -0.31 -13.59
CA THR A 201 37.17 -1.52 -12.82
C THR A 201 35.87 -2.15 -13.28
N ALA A 202 35.90 -3.40 -13.74
CA ALA A 202 34.69 -4.17 -13.99
C ALA A 202 34.06 -4.59 -12.67
N ARG A 203 32.79 -4.23 -12.51
CA ARG A 203 31.93 -4.61 -11.39
C ARG A 203 31.06 -5.80 -11.78
N PHE A 204 30.80 -6.72 -10.85
CA PHE A 204 30.00 -7.93 -11.07
C PHE A 204 28.93 -8.08 -9.98
N GLY A 205 27.74 -8.51 -10.40
CA GLY A 205 26.56 -8.72 -9.55
C GLY A 205 26.05 -10.16 -9.56
N TYR A 206 24.92 -10.39 -8.91
CA TYR A 206 24.20 -11.68 -8.93
C TYR A 206 22.93 -11.54 -9.79
N PRO A 207 22.60 -12.50 -10.67
CA PRO A 207 21.32 -12.52 -11.38
C PRO A 207 20.18 -12.92 -10.46
N SER A 208 20.49 -13.66 -9.39
CA SER A 208 19.55 -14.03 -8.35
C SER A 208 20.25 -14.22 -7.00
N VAL A 209 19.50 -14.03 -5.93
CA VAL A 209 19.95 -14.15 -4.54
C VAL A 209 19.08 -15.18 -3.83
N GLN A 210 19.70 -16.08 -3.06
CA GLN A 210 18.98 -17.00 -2.19
C GLN A 210 18.61 -16.30 -0.88
N ILE A 211 17.31 -16.23 -0.58
CA ILE A 211 16.74 -15.67 0.64
C ILE A 211 15.90 -16.76 1.29
N ASP A 212 16.42 -17.38 2.35
CA ASP A 212 15.81 -18.56 2.97
C ASP A 212 15.54 -19.70 1.96
N LYS A 213 14.27 -20.02 1.70
CA LYS A 213 13.81 -21.02 0.71
C LYS A 213 13.40 -20.39 -0.62
N TRP A 214 13.68 -19.10 -0.81
CA TRP A 214 13.31 -18.34 -1.98
C TRP A 214 14.54 -18.02 -2.83
N THR A 215 14.37 -18.13 -4.14
CA THR A 215 15.25 -17.54 -5.14
C THR A 215 14.65 -16.21 -5.56
N ALA A 216 15.32 -15.11 -5.24
CA ALA A 216 14.95 -13.77 -5.68
C ALA A 216 15.77 -13.41 -6.92
N THR A 217 15.13 -13.27 -8.08
CA THR A 217 15.77 -12.65 -9.24
C THR A 217 15.94 -11.17 -8.95
N VAL A 218 17.15 -10.64 -9.13
CA VAL A 218 17.44 -9.24 -8.82
C VAL A 218 17.98 -8.53 -10.06
N SER A 219 17.57 -7.29 -10.22
CA SER A 219 18.32 -6.29 -11.00
C SER A 219 18.94 -5.31 -10.01
N GLU A 220 19.76 -4.40 -10.51
CA GLU A 220 20.50 -3.50 -9.65
C GLU A 220 19.94 -2.09 -9.70
N ASP A 221 20.15 -1.39 -8.60
CA ASP A 221 19.77 0.00 -8.37
C ASP A 221 21.03 0.74 -7.90
N GLY A 222 21.79 1.24 -8.88
CA GLY A 222 23.11 1.82 -8.65
C GLY A 222 24.17 0.81 -8.18
N ALA A 223 25.24 1.33 -7.56
CA ALA A 223 26.40 0.52 -7.18
C ALA A 223 26.10 -0.53 -6.09
N THR A 224 25.24 -0.18 -5.14
CA THR A 224 25.01 -0.95 -3.90
C THR A 224 23.54 -1.31 -3.65
N GLY A 225 22.65 -1.16 -4.63
CA GLY A 225 21.23 -1.48 -4.48
C GLY A 225 20.78 -2.69 -5.31
N TYR A 226 19.83 -3.45 -4.78
CA TYR A 226 19.07 -4.48 -5.47
C TYR A 226 17.60 -4.10 -5.61
N VAL A 227 17.05 -4.46 -6.77
CA VAL A 227 15.61 -4.48 -7.06
C VAL A 227 15.20 -5.94 -7.26
N ILE A 228 14.27 -6.44 -6.46
CA ILE A 228 13.70 -7.78 -6.67
C ILE A 228 12.71 -7.72 -7.83
N THR A 229 12.97 -8.50 -8.87
CA THR A 229 12.15 -8.54 -10.10
C THR A 229 11.25 -9.77 -10.16
N ALA A 230 11.65 -10.88 -9.53
CA ALA A 230 10.83 -12.09 -9.42
C ALA A 230 11.22 -12.89 -8.17
N LEU A 231 10.29 -13.73 -7.69
CA LEU A 231 10.47 -14.60 -6.54
C LEU A 231 9.96 -16.00 -6.87
N GLU A 232 10.77 -17.02 -6.59
CA GLU A 232 10.38 -18.43 -6.70
C GLU A 232 10.76 -19.17 -5.41
N GLY A 233 9.81 -19.83 -4.76
CA GLY A 233 10.06 -20.50 -3.49
C GLY A 233 8.79 -20.85 -2.71
N GLU A 234 8.97 -21.14 -1.42
CA GLU A 234 7.88 -21.53 -0.52
C GLU A 234 8.14 -21.10 0.93
N GLY A 235 7.04 -20.93 1.68
CA GLY A 235 7.09 -20.67 3.12
C GLY A 235 7.25 -19.18 3.45
N PRO A 236 7.86 -18.83 4.59
CA PRO A 236 8.13 -17.44 4.95
C PRO A 236 9.26 -16.86 4.08
N LEU A 237 9.16 -15.59 3.73
CA LEU A 237 10.18 -14.82 3.03
C LEU A 237 10.66 -13.67 3.92
N ASN A 238 11.91 -13.74 4.38
CA ASN A 238 12.52 -12.67 5.17
C ASN A 238 13.58 -11.95 4.36
N ILE A 239 13.20 -10.87 3.68
CA ILE A 239 14.15 -10.08 2.89
C ILE A 239 15.08 -9.35 3.86
N PRO A 240 16.41 -9.59 3.81
CA PRO A 240 17.36 -8.97 4.74
C PRO A 240 17.65 -7.51 4.35
N GLU A 241 18.28 -6.75 5.24
CA GLU A 241 18.73 -5.37 4.94
C GLU A 241 19.72 -5.31 3.77
N SER A 242 20.57 -6.33 3.64
CA SER A 242 21.57 -6.41 2.57
C SER A 242 21.99 -7.83 2.26
N PHE A 243 22.49 -8.05 1.05
CA PHE A 243 23.18 -9.27 0.61
C PHE A 243 24.49 -8.89 -0.10
N ASP A 244 25.61 -9.50 0.31
CA ASP A 244 26.96 -9.23 -0.22
C ASP A 244 27.31 -7.73 -0.34
N GLY A 245 26.92 -6.94 0.68
CA GLY A 245 27.17 -5.50 0.73
C GLY A 245 26.20 -4.61 -0.06
N CYS A 246 25.22 -5.20 -0.75
CA CYS A 246 24.17 -4.48 -1.47
C CYS A 246 22.83 -4.52 -0.71
N THR A 247 22.13 -3.40 -0.60
CA THR A 247 20.84 -3.27 0.08
C THR A 247 19.67 -3.59 -0.84
N PHE A 248 18.55 -4.08 -0.29
CA PHE A 248 17.33 -4.27 -1.07
C PHE A 248 16.49 -2.98 -1.06
N ASN A 249 16.48 -2.28 -2.20
CA ASN A 249 15.90 -0.94 -2.31
C ASN A 249 14.47 -0.98 -2.87
N ALA A 250 14.17 -1.93 -3.75
CA ALA A 250 12.87 -1.97 -4.42
C ALA A 250 12.38 -3.39 -4.71
N ILE A 251 11.07 -3.54 -4.86
CA ILE A 251 10.42 -4.76 -5.34
C ILE A 251 9.51 -4.38 -6.51
N LYS A 252 9.79 -4.90 -7.71
CA LYS A 252 9.00 -4.61 -8.92
C LYS A 252 7.56 -5.09 -8.78
N LYS A 253 6.67 -4.48 -9.57
CA LYS A 253 5.30 -4.93 -9.75
C LYS A 253 5.28 -6.40 -10.19
N GLY A 254 4.35 -7.18 -9.64
CA GLY A 254 4.23 -8.60 -9.95
C GLY A 254 5.15 -9.52 -9.15
N ALA A 255 6.31 -9.05 -8.67
CA ALA A 255 7.27 -9.91 -7.96
C ALA A 255 6.70 -10.56 -6.69
N LEU A 256 5.76 -9.89 -6.01
CA LEU A 256 5.04 -10.41 -4.84
C LEU A 256 3.62 -10.94 -5.14
N GLN A 257 3.23 -10.96 -6.42
CA GLN A 257 1.93 -11.46 -6.86
C GLN A 257 1.99 -12.95 -7.18
N ASN A 258 0.86 -13.64 -7.02
CA ASN A 258 0.67 -15.05 -7.35
C ASN A 258 1.70 -15.97 -6.68
N LEU A 259 2.04 -15.70 -5.41
CA LEU A 259 2.90 -16.54 -4.60
C LEU A 259 2.04 -17.34 -3.58
N PRO A 260 1.32 -18.39 -4.00
CA PRO A 260 0.34 -19.09 -3.13
C PRO A 260 0.99 -19.83 -1.96
N THR A 261 2.31 -20.02 -1.99
CA THR A 261 3.10 -20.67 -0.94
C THR A 261 3.72 -19.67 0.05
N LEU A 262 3.62 -18.35 -0.22
CA LEU A 262 4.14 -17.31 0.65
C LEU A 262 3.26 -17.20 1.90
N THR A 263 3.83 -17.54 3.07
CA THR A 263 3.06 -17.59 4.33
C THR A 263 3.31 -16.40 5.25
N ALA A 264 4.50 -15.81 5.18
CA ALA A 264 4.90 -14.61 5.90
C ALA A 264 5.87 -13.78 5.05
N LEU A 265 5.81 -12.46 5.19
CA LEU A 265 6.68 -11.52 4.48
C LEU A 265 7.30 -10.53 5.48
N HIS A 266 8.63 -10.42 5.47
CA HIS A 266 9.35 -9.36 6.17
C HIS A 266 10.08 -8.47 5.15
N LEU A 267 9.90 -7.15 5.30
CA LEU A 267 10.46 -6.11 4.44
C LEU A 267 11.54 -5.31 5.19
N PRO A 268 12.72 -5.07 4.59
CA PRO A 268 13.84 -4.40 5.26
C PRO A 268 13.64 -2.88 5.36
N SER A 269 14.44 -2.21 6.19
CA SER A 269 14.41 -0.76 6.40
C SER A 269 14.87 0.04 5.18
N THR A 270 15.72 -0.57 4.34
CA THR A 270 16.27 0.02 3.11
C THR A 270 15.26 0.11 1.96
N LEU A 271 14.12 -0.59 2.06
CA LEU A 271 13.16 -0.69 0.97
C LEU A 271 12.38 0.62 0.80
N THR A 272 12.53 1.24 -0.37
CA THR A 272 11.90 2.53 -0.74
C THR A 272 10.66 2.34 -1.62
N SER A 273 10.54 1.22 -2.33
CA SER A 273 9.40 0.97 -3.22
C SER A 273 8.94 -0.50 -3.30
N ILE A 274 7.61 -0.72 -3.35
CA ILE A 274 6.94 -2.01 -3.58
C ILE A 274 5.86 -1.83 -4.63
N GLY A 275 5.90 -2.65 -5.68
CA GLY A 275 4.82 -2.75 -6.65
C GLY A 275 4.59 -1.47 -7.47
N LYS A 276 5.48 -0.49 -7.35
CA LYS A 276 5.51 0.68 -8.21
C LYS A 276 6.17 0.27 -9.52
N ALA A 277 5.41 0.21 -10.60
CA ALA A 277 5.96 0.61 -11.90
C ALA A 277 5.97 2.14 -11.89
N GLN A 278 6.86 2.71 -11.09
CA GLN A 278 7.20 4.12 -11.19
C GLN A 278 8.45 4.16 -12.04
N GLU A 279 8.27 4.59 -13.28
CA GLU A 279 9.37 4.75 -14.21
C GLU A 279 9.50 6.24 -14.51
N THR A 280 10.72 6.75 -14.41
CA THR A 280 11.01 8.14 -14.76
C THR A 280 11.77 8.15 -16.07
N LEU A 281 11.16 8.76 -17.09
CA LEU A 281 11.73 9.02 -18.39
C LEU A 281 12.13 10.49 -18.45
N SER A 282 13.42 10.77 -18.48
CA SER A 282 13.92 12.15 -18.52
C SER A 282 14.64 12.45 -19.83
N LEU A 283 14.51 13.69 -20.28
CA LEU A 283 15.24 14.18 -21.44
C LEU A 283 15.67 15.62 -21.20
N THR A 284 16.98 15.84 -21.27
CA THR A 284 17.57 17.18 -21.33
C THR A 284 17.50 17.71 -22.76
N GLY A 285 17.13 18.97 -22.90
CA GLY A 285 16.95 19.63 -24.18
C GLY A 285 18.22 19.64 -25.04
N ALA A 286 18.25 18.87 -26.13
CA ALA A 286 19.42 18.76 -27.01
C ALA A 286 19.16 19.23 -28.46
N LYS A 287 17.99 19.83 -28.76
CA LYS A 287 17.50 20.09 -30.14
C LYS A 287 17.38 18.83 -31.00
N THR A 288 17.16 17.67 -30.37
CA THR A 288 16.92 16.42 -31.08
C THR A 288 15.45 16.33 -31.44
N ASN A 289 15.15 16.16 -32.72
CA ASN A 289 13.79 15.87 -33.17
C ASN A 289 13.46 14.40 -32.89
N ASN A 290 12.33 14.17 -32.25
CA ASN A 290 11.77 12.84 -31.96
C ASN A 290 12.73 11.93 -31.18
N ALA A 291 13.40 12.50 -30.17
CA ALA A 291 14.16 11.72 -29.19
C ALA A 291 13.25 10.65 -28.58
N ALA A 292 13.69 9.39 -28.62
CA ALA A 292 12.92 8.26 -28.12
C ALA A 292 13.01 8.16 -26.60
N LEU A 293 11.88 7.92 -25.95
CA LEU A 293 11.76 7.63 -24.54
C LEU A 293 10.99 6.31 -24.42
N THR A 294 11.69 5.23 -24.09
CA THR A 294 11.12 3.88 -24.10
C THR A 294 10.82 3.45 -22.68
N PRO A 295 9.54 3.21 -22.33
CA PRO A 295 9.21 2.69 -21.03
C PRO A 295 9.70 1.24 -20.86
N GLU A 296 10.14 0.87 -19.66
CA GLU A 296 10.49 -0.49 -19.26
C GLU A 296 9.33 -1.47 -19.49
N GLU A 297 8.11 -0.99 -19.30
CA GLU A 297 6.88 -1.76 -19.51
C GLU A 297 5.88 -1.01 -20.40
N THR A 298 5.18 -1.76 -21.25
CA THR A 298 4.09 -1.21 -22.06
C THR A 298 2.92 -0.77 -21.17
N LEU A 299 2.48 0.48 -21.31
CA LEU A 299 1.24 0.94 -20.68
C LEU A 299 0.05 0.36 -21.43
N ALA A 300 -0.68 -0.55 -20.79
CA ALA A 300 -1.77 -1.28 -21.42
C ALA A 300 -3.00 -0.40 -21.69
N SER A 301 -3.65 -0.65 -22.83
CA SER A 301 -4.89 -0.01 -23.29
C SER A 301 -6.11 -0.30 -22.42
N ASP A 302 -6.12 -1.40 -21.69
CA ASP A 302 -7.14 -1.76 -20.70
C ASP A 302 -6.72 -1.45 -19.25
N GLY A 303 -5.54 -0.85 -19.09
CA GLY A 303 -4.93 -0.49 -17.82
C GLY A 303 -5.49 0.79 -17.19
N LYS A 304 -5.01 1.09 -15.99
CA LYS A 304 -5.19 2.40 -15.36
C LYS A 304 -3.84 2.93 -14.93
N TRP A 305 -3.37 3.95 -15.62
CA TRP A 305 -2.04 4.51 -15.42
C TRP A 305 -2.10 6.03 -15.48
N ASN A 306 -1.09 6.65 -14.90
CA ASN A 306 -0.87 8.07 -14.86
C ASN A 306 0.48 8.40 -15.51
N VAL A 307 0.55 9.55 -16.16
CA VAL A 307 1.81 10.19 -16.57
C VAL A 307 1.87 11.55 -15.90
N HIS A 308 2.85 11.74 -15.02
CA HIS A 308 3.19 13.03 -14.46
C HIS A 308 4.38 13.61 -15.23
N LEU A 309 4.20 14.72 -15.94
CA LEU A 309 5.25 15.40 -16.69
C LEU A 309 5.66 16.67 -15.95
N ASP A 310 6.89 16.71 -15.46
CA ASP A 310 7.56 17.92 -15.01
C ASP A 310 8.33 18.54 -16.17
N VAL A 311 8.28 19.87 -16.27
CA VAL A 311 8.94 20.63 -17.32
C VAL A 311 9.64 21.83 -16.70
N GLU A 312 10.90 22.01 -17.08
CA GLU A 312 11.72 23.16 -16.77
C GLU A 312 12.18 23.82 -18.06
N ASN A 313 12.09 25.14 -18.11
CA ASN A 313 12.40 25.97 -19.26
C ASN A 313 13.10 27.25 -18.79
N ASP A 314 14.32 27.48 -19.30
CA ASP A 314 15.19 28.61 -18.95
C ASP A 314 14.72 29.97 -19.53
N GLY A 315 13.65 29.97 -20.32
CA GLY A 315 13.07 31.16 -20.95
C GLY A 315 13.74 31.55 -22.26
N SER A 316 14.67 30.75 -22.79
CA SER A 316 15.36 30.95 -24.08
C SER A 316 14.49 30.56 -25.29
N THR A 317 13.25 31.09 -25.33
CA THR A 317 12.27 30.92 -26.42
C THR A 317 11.97 29.47 -26.81
N PHE A 318 10.71 29.08 -26.62
CA PHE A 318 10.09 28.11 -27.54
C PHE A 318 10.37 28.59 -28.95
N ASN A 319 10.89 27.71 -29.81
CA ASN A 319 11.14 28.09 -31.19
C ASN A 319 9.83 28.70 -31.78
N GLU A 320 9.95 29.47 -32.88
CA GLU A 320 8.78 30.14 -33.49
C GLU A 320 7.60 29.21 -33.84
N TYR A 321 7.83 27.89 -33.82
CA TYR A 321 6.90 26.81 -34.12
C TYR A 321 6.53 25.93 -32.91
N GLY A 322 6.84 26.31 -31.66
CA GLY A 322 6.56 25.53 -30.44
C GLY A 322 7.34 24.21 -30.29
N SER A 323 7.07 23.43 -29.24
CA SER A 323 7.84 22.22 -28.89
C SER A 323 6.94 21.06 -28.48
N GLY A 324 7.19 19.88 -29.04
CA GLY A 324 6.51 18.65 -28.65
C GLY A 324 7.19 18.09 -27.40
N LEU A 325 6.66 18.41 -26.22
CA LEU A 325 7.31 18.05 -24.95
C LEU A 325 7.30 16.54 -24.75
N PHE A 326 6.14 15.91 -24.85
CA PHE A 326 6.00 14.48 -24.58
C PHE A 326 4.82 13.93 -25.37
N ALA A 327 5.06 12.90 -26.17
CA ALA A 327 4.06 12.34 -27.08
C ALA A 327 4.17 10.83 -27.18
N THR A 328 3.05 10.15 -27.36
CA THR A 328 3.03 8.70 -27.62
C THR A 328 3.54 8.38 -29.04
N GLY A 329 4.30 7.29 -29.19
CA GLY A 329 4.85 6.85 -30.48
C GLY A 329 6.18 7.52 -30.82
N THR A 330 6.53 7.52 -32.11
CA THR A 330 7.86 7.92 -32.60
C THR A 330 7.92 9.32 -33.23
N ASP A 331 6.79 10.04 -33.31
CA ASP A 331 6.74 11.36 -33.92
C ASP A 331 6.04 12.36 -33.00
N ALA A 332 6.84 13.12 -32.26
CA ALA A 332 6.40 14.11 -31.29
C ALA A 332 5.88 15.40 -31.93
N LEU A 333 5.91 15.52 -33.26
CA LEU A 333 5.37 16.66 -34.01
C LEU A 333 4.23 16.27 -34.96
N ALA A 334 3.71 15.05 -34.82
CA ALA A 334 2.61 14.57 -35.66
C ALA A 334 1.37 15.48 -35.58
N ASN A 335 0.66 15.58 -36.71
CA ASN A 335 -0.57 16.38 -36.78
C ASN A 335 -1.67 15.81 -35.87
N GLY A 336 -1.79 14.48 -35.77
CA GLY A 336 -2.77 13.77 -34.94
C GLY A 336 -2.17 12.58 -34.20
N TYR A 337 -2.87 12.12 -33.16
CA TYR A 337 -2.47 11.05 -32.24
C TYR A 337 -3.66 10.13 -31.99
N ILE A 338 -4.01 9.30 -32.97
CA ILE A 338 -5.12 8.34 -32.86
C ILE A 338 -4.70 7.22 -31.90
N GLY A 339 -5.52 6.97 -30.88
CA GLY A 339 -5.19 6.05 -29.79
C GLY A 339 -3.99 6.49 -28.94
N GLY A 340 -3.60 7.76 -28.99
CA GLY A 340 -2.43 8.29 -28.28
C GLY A 340 -2.66 9.69 -27.72
N PHE A 341 -1.59 10.34 -27.26
CA PHE A 341 -1.65 11.72 -26.78
C PHE A 341 -0.36 12.51 -27.04
N GLN A 342 -0.46 13.83 -26.93
CA GLN A 342 0.65 14.78 -27.03
C GLN A 342 0.46 15.94 -26.07
N PHE A 343 1.54 16.30 -25.38
CA PHE A 343 1.76 17.59 -24.74
C PHE A 343 2.67 18.45 -25.61
N TYR A 344 2.15 19.58 -26.07
CA TYR A 344 2.86 20.49 -26.95
C TYR A 344 2.82 21.91 -26.36
N LEU A 345 3.97 22.55 -26.25
CA LEU A 345 4.09 23.91 -25.75
C LEU A 345 4.21 24.89 -26.90
N GLU A 346 3.22 25.76 -27.06
CA GLU A 346 3.22 26.75 -28.13
C GLU A 346 4.08 27.97 -27.79
N ALA A 347 4.51 28.73 -28.81
CA ALA A 347 5.36 29.91 -28.64
C ALA A 347 4.77 30.99 -27.70
N GLY A 348 3.45 31.01 -27.52
CA GLY A 348 2.75 31.87 -26.56
C GLY A 348 2.79 31.39 -25.11
N GLY A 349 3.53 30.32 -24.81
CA GLY A 349 3.67 29.75 -23.47
C GLY A 349 2.44 28.98 -22.99
N LYS A 350 1.51 28.60 -23.86
CA LYS A 350 0.35 27.78 -23.49
C LYS A 350 0.57 26.33 -23.88
N LEU A 351 0.03 25.43 -23.08
CA LEU A 351 0.10 24.02 -23.37
C LEU A 351 -1.10 23.60 -24.24
N VAL A 352 -0.81 22.90 -25.32
CA VAL A 352 -1.75 22.29 -26.23
C VAL A 352 -1.73 20.79 -26.00
N ILE A 353 -2.89 20.23 -25.71
CA ILE A 353 -3.09 18.82 -25.43
C ILE A 353 -3.89 18.20 -26.59
N LYS A 354 -3.36 17.12 -27.16
CA LYS A 354 -4.07 16.25 -28.10
C LYS A 354 -4.26 14.89 -27.45
N VAL A 355 -5.48 14.36 -27.45
CA VAL A 355 -5.80 13.03 -26.93
C VAL A 355 -6.72 12.37 -27.96
N ASN A 356 -6.32 11.21 -28.48
CA ASN A 356 -7.05 10.42 -29.47
C ASN A 356 -7.61 11.29 -30.63
N SER A 357 -6.74 12.07 -31.27
CA SER A 357 -7.12 13.16 -32.19
C SER A 357 -6.69 12.90 -33.64
N GLU A 358 -7.58 13.12 -34.62
CA GLU A 358 -7.33 12.99 -36.07
C GLU A 358 -6.81 14.28 -36.75
N GLY A 359 -6.01 15.08 -36.04
CA GLY A 359 -5.38 16.26 -36.63
C GLY A 359 -6.35 17.43 -36.80
N GLY A 360 -6.63 18.11 -35.68
CA GLY A 360 -7.49 19.30 -35.63
C GLY A 360 -8.12 19.48 -34.26
N ASP A 361 -8.48 18.36 -33.63
CA ASP A 361 -9.04 18.33 -32.28
C ASP A 361 -7.92 18.46 -31.24
N LYS A 362 -7.88 19.62 -30.57
CA LYS A 362 -6.90 19.92 -29.54
C LYS A 362 -7.52 20.81 -28.46
N TYR A 363 -7.02 20.66 -27.25
CA TYR A 363 -7.30 21.59 -26.16
C TYR A 363 -6.11 22.51 -25.97
N THR A 364 -6.33 23.82 -25.87
CA THR A 364 -5.28 24.78 -25.52
C THR A 364 -5.58 25.33 -24.14
N SER A 365 -4.59 25.31 -23.24
CA SER A 365 -4.71 25.80 -21.88
C SER A 365 -5.12 27.27 -21.83
N THR A 366 -5.88 27.62 -20.80
CA THR A 366 -6.13 29.01 -20.44
C THR A 366 -4.95 29.57 -19.65
N LEU A 367 -4.26 28.72 -18.89
CA LEU A 367 -3.03 29.05 -18.18
C LEU A 367 -1.86 29.29 -19.14
N THR A 368 -1.05 30.30 -18.83
CA THR A 368 0.32 30.45 -19.38
C THR A 368 1.27 29.68 -18.47
N MET A 369 2.06 28.81 -19.08
CA MET A 369 3.11 28.02 -18.45
C MET A 369 4.31 28.92 -18.16
N GLY A 370 4.85 28.84 -16.94
CA GLY A 370 6.03 29.61 -16.54
C GLY A 370 7.33 28.87 -16.85
N ALA A 371 8.42 29.25 -16.15
CA ALA A 371 9.71 28.57 -16.27
C ALA A 371 9.62 27.11 -15.83
N THR A 372 8.85 26.83 -14.79
CA THR A 372 8.55 25.48 -14.32
C THR A 372 7.05 25.24 -14.35
N PHE A 373 6.61 24.07 -14.77
CA PHE A 373 5.21 23.67 -14.75
C PHE A 373 5.10 22.15 -14.86
N SER A 374 3.91 21.62 -14.57
CA SER A 374 3.65 20.19 -14.70
C SER A 374 2.32 19.88 -15.39
N ALA A 375 2.23 18.67 -15.93
CA ALA A 375 1.03 18.10 -16.51
C ALA A 375 0.82 16.65 -16.06
N ASP A 376 -0.29 16.40 -15.38
CA ASP A 376 -0.75 15.07 -14.99
C ASP A 376 -1.76 14.55 -16.02
N LEU A 377 -1.56 13.35 -16.56
CA LEU A 377 -2.55 12.64 -17.36
C LEU A 377 -2.92 11.33 -16.69
N ASP A 378 -4.18 11.22 -16.25
CA ASP A 378 -4.77 10.00 -15.70
C ASP A 378 -5.61 9.30 -16.76
N TYR A 379 -5.20 8.08 -17.15
CA TYR A 379 -5.98 7.22 -18.04
C TYR A 379 -6.65 6.07 -17.28
N ASP A 380 -7.92 5.82 -17.59
CA ASP A 380 -8.67 4.65 -17.13
C ASP A 380 -9.30 3.96 -18.35
N GLY A 381 -8.68 2.86 -18.81
CA GLY A 381 -9.12 2.12 -19.99
C GLY A 381 -10.46 1.42 -19.81
N ALA A 382 -10.80 1.02 -18.57
CA ALA A 382 -12.09 0.42 -18.26
C ALA A 382 -13.22 1.46 -18.32
N ALA A 383 -12.99 2.65 -17.74
CA ALA A 383 -13.94 3.76 -17.79
C ALA A 383 -13.92 4.53 -19.13
N LYS A 384 -12.89 4.29 -19.97
CA LYS A 384 -12.63 5.03 -21.21
C LYS A 384 -12.51 6.53 -20.98
N THR A 385 -11.79 6.91 -19.92
CA THR A 385 -11.61 8.32 -19.53
C THR A 385 -10.16 8.72 -19.52
N VAL A 386 -9.87 9.95 -19.94
CA VAL A 386 -8.58 10.62 -19.75
C VAL A 386 -8.83 11.93 -19.01
N ASN A 387 -8.13 12.18 -17.91
CA ASN A 387 -8.13 13.48 -17.24
C ASN A 387 -6.74 14.09 -17.33
N VAL A 388 -6.64 15.32 -17.79
CA VAL A 388 -5.38 16.06 -17.87
C VAL A 388 -5.44 17.25 -16.94
N THR A 389 -4.57 17.32 -15.94
CA THR A 389 -4.46 18.45 -15.01
C THR A 389 -3.12 19.14 -15.21
N LEU A 390 -3.16 20.46 -15.45
CA LEU A 390 -1.99 21.30 -15.63
C LEU A 390 -1.76 22.13 -14.39
N THR A 391 -0.51 22.31 -13.99
CA THR A 391 -0.12 23.20 -12.88
C THR A 391 0.98 24.13 -13.37
N ASN A 392 0.75 25.45 -13.34
CA ASN A 392 1.75 26.42 -13.78
C ASN A 392 2.74 26.81 -12.67
N ALA A 393 3.73 27.66 -12.98
CA ALA A 393 4.78 28.09 -12.05
C ALA A 393 4.25 28.77 -10.78
N GLU A 394 3.08 29.44 -10.85
CA GLU A 394 2.46 30.06 -9.69
C GLU A 394 1.60 29.09 -8.86
N GLY A 395 1.54 27.81 -9.25
CA GLY A 395 0.75 26.77 -8.58
C GLY A 395 -0.74 26.78 -8.96
N ASN A 396 -1.14 27.51 -9.99
CA ASN A 396 -2.52 27.50 -10.48
C ASN A 396 -2.79 26.24 -11.31
N THR A 397 -3.97 25.64 -11.13
CA THR A 397 -4.33 24.37 -11.78
C THR A 397 -5.47 24.51 -12.79
N GLU A 398 -5.41 23.76 -13.89
CA GLU A 398 -6.46 23.65 -14.91
C GLU A 398 -6.65 22.19 -15.35
N THR A 399 -7.89 21.68 -15.31
CA THR A 399 -8.18 20.28 -15.66
C THR A 399 -9.10 20.15 -16.88
N LYS A 400 -8.73 19.26 -17.80
CA LYS A 400 -9.55 18.84 -18.96
C LYS A 400 -9.84 17.35 -18.93
N SER A 401 -11.13 17.00 -18.94
CA SER A 401 -11.60 15.60 -19.00
C SER A 401 -12.08 15.21 -20.40
N TYR A 402 -11.77 13.97 -20.77
CA TYR A 402 -12.22 13.29 -21.98
C TYR A 402 -12.92 11.99 -21.60
N THR A 403 -14.03 11.67 -22.28
CA THR A 403 -14.83 10.44 -22.03
C THR A 403 -15.05 9.69 -23.35
N GLY A 404 -15.23 8.37 -23.28
CA GLY A 404 -15.34 7.52 -24.46
C GLY A 404 -14.04 7.37 -25.25
N ILE A 405 -12.89 7.64 -24.64
CA ILE A 405 -11.58 7.55 -25.27
C ILE A 405 -10.93 6.19 -24.98
N THR A 406 -10.44 5.54 -26.04
CA THR A 406 -9.57 4.37 -25.94
C THR A 406 -8.18 4.77 -26.44
N LEU A 407 -7.16 4.55 -25.61
CA LEU A 407 -5.76 4.65 -26.01
C LEU A 407 -5.27 3.25 -26.41
N ASN A 408 -4.26 3.20 -27.27
CA ASN A 408 -3.58 1.95 -27.64
C ASN A 408 -2.63 1.53 -26.50
N ASP A 409 -2.08 0.33 -26.61
CA ASP A 409 -0.92 -0.05 -25.83
C ASP A 409 0.24 0.90 -26.16
N ILE A 410 0.81 1.56 -25.15
CA ILE A 410 1.88 2.54 -25.32
C ILE A 410 3.20 1.91 -24.87
N SER A 411 4.05 1.58 -25.85
CA SER A 411 5.39 1.01 -25.63
C SER A 411 6.52 1.94 -26.02
N ALA A 412 6.21 3.17 -26.43
CA ALA A 412 7.19 4.18 -26.81
C ALA A 412 6.60 5.58 -26.68
N PHE A 413 7.45 6.50 -26.24
CA PHE A 413 7.23 7.94 -26.28
C PHE A 413 8.31 8.62 -27.11
N SER A 414 8.03 9.85 -27.52
CA SER A 414 8.99 10.72 -28.18
C SER A 414 8.85 12.16 -27.72
N SER A 415 9.95 12.90 -27.86
CA SER A 415 10.04 14.32 -27.55
C SER A 415 10.80 15.08 -28.64
N SER A 416 10.40 16.32 -28.89
CA SER A 416 11.05 17.26 -29.81
C SER A 416 11.21 18.60 -29.11
N ILE A 417 12.20 18.67 -28.23
CA ILE A 417 12.48 19.82 -27.37
C ILE A 417 13.82 20.51 -27.74
N PRO A 418 13.86 21.85 -27.74
CA PRO A 418 15.09 22.61 -27.96
C PRO A 418 16.03 22.52 -26.75
N VAL A 419 17.25 23.07 -26.90
CA VAL A 419 18.13 23.37 -25.76
C VAL A 419 17.43 24.39 -24.87
N GLY A 420 17.57 24.24 -23.54
CA GLY A 420 16.92 25.10 -22.55
C GLY A 420 15.53 24.62 -22.09
N VAL A 421 15.07 23.46 -22.57
CA VAL A 421 13.85 22.81 -22.08
C VAL A 421 14.18 21.39 -21.63
N ASN A 422 13.92 21.09 -20.36
CA ASN A 422 14.11 19.78 -19.75
C ASN A 422 12.76 19.20 -19.37
N ILE A 423 12.61 17.89 -19.54
CA ILE A 423 11.40 17.17 -19.14
C ILE A 423 11.75 15.98 -18.27
N SER A 424 10.87 15.68 -17.32
CA SER A 424 10.86 14.44 -16.57
C SER A 424 9.45 13.88 -16.53
N ALA A 425 9.23 12.72 -17.14
CA ALA A 425 7.95 12.05 -17.18
C ALA A 425 7.97 10.84 -16.24
N THR A 426 7.20 10.93 -15.15
CA THR A 426 6.99 9.82 -14.22
C THR A 426 5.73 9.06 -14.61
N LEU A 427 5.90 7.81 -15.04
CA LEU A 427 4.81 6.89 -15.34
C LEU A 427 4.42 6.17 -14.05
N THR A 428 3.13 6.08 -13.72
CA THR A 428 2.64 5.36 -12.53
C THR A 428 1.43 4.50 -12.87
N ASP A 429 1.51 3.20 -12.63
CA ASP A 429 0.32 2.33 -12.66
C ASP A 429 -0.42 2.39 -11.32
N LEU A 430 -1.70 2.77 -11.34
CA LEU A 430 -2.54 2.88 -10.14
C LEU A 430 -3.16 1.54 -9.73
N LYS A 431 -3.01 0.46 -10.52
CA LYS A 431 -3.39 -0.92 -10.14
C LYS A 431 -2.21 -1.63 -9.44
N ALA A 432 -1.65 -1.03 -8.39
CA ALA A 432 -0.71 -1.74 -7.54
C ALA A 432 -1.48 -2.62 -6.54
N ALA A 433 -1.76 -3.87 -6.92
CA ALA A 433 -2.17 -4.91 -5.98
C ALA A 433 -0.96 -5.83 -5.72
N PRO A 434 0.08 -5.37 -4.98
CA PRO A 434 1.38 -6.05 -4.93
C PRO A 434 1.31 -7.47 -4.37
N LEU A 435 0.27 -7.80 -3.60
CA LEU A 435 0.09 -9.09 -2.92
C LEU A 435 -1.00 -9.96 -3.53
N LYS A 436 -1.57 -9.58 -4.69
CA LYS A 436 -2.67 -10.31 -5.33
C LYS A 436 -2.25 -11.75 -5.65
N GLY A 437 -3.04 -12.75 -5.28
CA GLY A 437 -2.78 -14.16 -5.58
C GLY A 437 -1.82 -14.84 -4.59
N SER A 438 -1.31 -14.12 -3.59
CA SER A 438 -0.49 -14.66 -2.51
C SER A 438 -1.39 -15.15 -1.36
N THR A 439 -2.21 -16.16 -1.68
CA THR A 439 -3.36 -16.64 -0.89
C THR A 439 -3.02 -17.18 0.50
N ALA A 440 -1.77 -17.58 0.75
CA ALA A 440 -1.34 -18.09 2.05
C ALA A 440 -0.72 -17.03 2.98
N LEU A 441 -0.57 -15.78 2.53
CA LEU A 441 0.16 -14.73 3.26
C LEU A 441 -0.64 -14.24 4.47
N LYS A 442 -0.25 -14.70 5.66
CA LYS A 442 -0.94 -14.41 6.93
C LYS A 442 -0.18 -13.42 7.81
N SER A 443 1.11 -13.22 7.58
CA SER A 443 1.94 -12.32 8.36
C SER A 443 2.74 -11.39 7.47
N LEU A 444 2.71 -10.09 7.77
CA LEU A 444 3.46 -9.08 7.06
C LEU A 444 4.07 -8.13 8.09
N THR A 445 5.39 -7.95 8.02
CA THR A 445 6.13 -7.03 8.87
C THR A 445 7.05 -6.15 8.04
N VAL A 446 7.34 -4.96 8.56
CA VAL A 446 8.31 -4.03 8.00
C VAL A 446 9.31 -3.72 9.11
N ALA A 447 10.60 -3.72 8.80
CA ALA A 447 11.64 -3.39 9.76
C ALA A 447 11.49 -1.96 10.31
N ASP A 448 11.86 -1.79 11.58
CA ASP A 448 11.86 -0.48 12.23
C ASP A 448 12.76 0.50 11.48
N GLY A 449 12.31 1.75 11.32
CA GLY A 449 13.07 2.79 10.64
C GLY A 449 12.92 2.81 9.12
N ASN A 450 12.10 1.94 8.51
CA ASN A 450 11.75 2.08 7.10
C ASN A 450 11.06 3.44 6.84
N ALA A 451 11.59 4.22 5.89
CA ALA A 451 11.13 5.57 5.60
C ALA A 451 9.89 5.62 4.67
N ALA A 452 9.59 4.53 3.97
CA ALA A 452 8.51 4.45 2.98
C ALA A 452 7.26 3.71 3.50
N TYR A 453 7.45 2.69 4.34
CA TYR A 453 6.43 1.72 4.70
C TYR A 453 6.36 1.42 6.18
N LYS A 454 5.20 0.92 6.62
CA LYS A 454 5.06 0.19 7.87
C LYS A 454 3.97 -0.87 7.77
N ALA A 455 4.00 -1.82 8.69
CA ALA A 455 2.92 -2.80 8.87
C ALA A 455 2.19 -2.56 10.18
N VAL A 456 0.85 -2.58 10.15
CA VAL A 456 0.00 -2.59 11.35
C VAL A 456 -0.96 -3.75 11.22
N ASP A 457 -0.97 -4.66 12.19
CA ASP A 457 -1.81 -5.87 12.19
C ASP A 457 -1.70 -6.69 10.87
N ASN A 458 -0.47 -6.80 10.34
CA ASN A 458 -0.14 -7.46 9.07
C ASN A 458 -0.70 -6.78 7.80
N VAL A 459 -1.19 -5.54 7.90
CA VAL A 459 -1.64 -4.73 6.76
C VAL A 459 -0.56 -3.71 6.42
N LEU A 460 -0.29 -3.50 5.12
CA LEU A 460 0.77 -2.61 4.64
C LEU A 460 0.25 -1.17 4.48
N TYR A 461 1.01 -0.21 5.00
CA TYR A 461 0.74 1.23 4.95
C TYR A 461 1.97 2.02 4.50
N THR A 462 1.76 3.29 4.16
CA THR A 462 2.84 4.29 4.13
C THR A 462 3.47 4.46 5.52
N ALA A 463 4.74 4.87 5.60
CA ALA A 463 5.46 5.04 6.87
C ALA A 463 4.72 5.93 7.89
N ASP A 464 4.10 7.02 7.43
CA ASP A 464 3.27 7.90 8.26
C ASP A 464 1.94 7.24 8.71
N GLY A 465 1.47 6.19 8.03
CA GLY A 465 0.23 5.48 8.29
C GLY A 465 -1.03 6.19 7.83
N THR A 466 -0.89 7.17 6.95
CA THR A 466 -2.02 7.92 6.39
C THR A 466 -2.64 7.23 5.18
N GLN A 467 -1.92 6.31 4.52
CA GLN A 467 -2.46 5.53 3.41
C GLN A 467 -2.32 4.03 3.63
N LEU A 468 -3.43 3.30 3.43
CA LEU A 468 -3.45 1.83 3.39
C LEU A 468 -3.11 1.38 1.97
N LEU A 469 -2.06 0.57 1.82
CA LEU A 469 -1.50 0.16 0.54
C LEU A 469 -1.96 -1.24 0.13
N ALA A 470 -1.93 -2.22 1.03
CA ALA A 470 -2.32 -3.59 0.71
C ALA A 470 -2.81 -4.36 1.94
N TYR A 471 -3.93 -5.05 1.77
CA TYR A 471 -4.47 -6.03 2.69
C TYR A 471 -4.15 -7.45 2.16
N PRO A 472 -3.32 -8.25 2.85
CA PRO A 472 -2.94 -9.58 2.37
C PRO A 472 -4.11 -10.57 2.24
N GLU A 473 -4.05 -11.46 1.25
CA GLU A 473 -5.12 -12.42 0.94
C GLU A 473 -5.27 -13.55 1.93
N GLY A 474 -4.17 -13.96 2.58
CA GLY A 474 -4.21 -14.96 3.65
C GLY A 474 -4.84 -14.44 4.94
N LEU A 475 -5.10 -13.13 5.07
CA LEU A 475 -5.89 -12.58 6.17
C LEU A 475 -7.36 -12.91 5.95
N THR A 476 -7.78 -13.98 6.63
CA THR A 476 -9.09 -14.61 6.51
C THR A 476 -10.10 -14.08 7.54
N THR A 477 -9.77 -12.97 8.20
CA THR A 477 -10.68 -12.29 9.11
C THR A 477 -11.77 -11.56 8.32
N HIS A 478 -13.02 -11.76 8.72
CA HIS A 478 -14.18 -11.09 8.09
C HIS A 478 -14.31 -9.62 8.45
N ARG A 479 -13.67 -9.19 9.53
CA ARG A 479 -13.76 -7.85 10.08
C ARG A 479 -12.37 -7.24 10.11
N PHE A 480 -12.28 -6.03 9.58
CA PHE A 480 -11.08 -5.20 9.68
C PHE A 480 -11.42 -3.84 10.26
N SER A 481 -10.66 -3.40 11.26
CA SER A 481 -10.78 -2.06 11.83
C SER A 481 -9.80 -1.13 11.14
N LEU A 482 -10.32 -0.15 10.39
CA LEU A 482 -9.47 0.83 9.72
C LEU A 482 -8.93 1.83 10.76
N PRO A 483 -7.59 1.98 10.91
CA PRO A 483 -7.02 2.96 11.83
C PRO A 483 -7.48 4.39 11.49
N THR A 484 -7.78 5.19 12.51
CA THR A 484 -8.27 6.57 12.32
C THR A 484 -7.24 7.52 11.73
N THR A 485 -5.97 7.13 11.68
CA THR A 485 -4.88 7.88 11.02
C THR A 485 -4.97 7.82 9.50
N VAL A 486 -5.68 6.83 8.95
CA VAL A 486 -5.78 6.61 7.51
C VAL A 486 -6.70 7.66 6.88
N THR A 487 -6.17 8.42 5.92
CA THR A 487 -6.88 9.43 5.13
C THR A 487 -7.07 9.02 3.67
N SER A 488 -6.36 7.98 3.20
CA SER A 488 -6.51 7.44 1.84
C SER A 488 -6.36 5.90 1.78
N ILE A 489 -7.06 5.25 0.85
CA ILE A 489 -6.91 3.82 0.55
C ILE A 489 -6.45 3.69 -0.90
N ALA A 490 -5.35 2.97 -1.12
CA ALA A 490 -4.77 2.78 -2.45
C ALA A 490 -5.68 1.95 -3.38
N GLY A 491 -5.52 2.13 -4.70
CA GLY A 491 -6.13 1.24 -5.68
C GLY A 491 -5.53 -0.14 -5.51
N GLY A 492 -6.34 -1.20 -5.59
CA GLY A 492 -5.86 -2.56 -5.35
C GLY A 492 -5.82 -3.00 -3.89
N ALA A 493 -5.95 -2.10 -2.91
CA ALA A 493 -5.64 -2.37 -1.51
C ALA A 493 -6.41 -3.55 -0.88
N PHE A 494 -7.70 -3.69 -1.21
CA PHE A 494 -8.57 -4.79 -0.78
C PHE A 494 -8.93 -5.74 -1.95
N THR A 495 -8.29 -5.61 -3.11
CA THR A 495 -8.59 -6.52 -4.25
C THR A 495 -8.16 -7.96 -4.00
N ALA A 496 -7.26 -8.16 -3.05
CA ALA A 496 -6.79 -9.46 -2.60
C ALA A 496 -7.52 -9.91 -1.33
N ALA A 497 -8.66 -9.31 -0.94
CA ALA A 497 -9.34 -9.61 0.33
C ALA A 497 -10.74 -10.25 0.15
N PRO A 498 -10.87 -11.40 -0.53
CA PRO A 498 -12.18 -11.98 -0.87
C PRO A 498 -12.99 -12.44 0.36
N GLN A 499 -12.33 -12.65 1.50
CA GLN A 499 -12.96 -13.06 2.76
C GLN A 499 -13.39 -11.86 3.62
N LEU A 500 -12.96 -10.65 3.27
CA LEU A 500 -13.24 -9.46 4.07
C LEU A 500 -14.68 -8.99 3.86
N ASP A 501 -15.50 -9.25 4.88
CA ASP A 501 -16.92 -8.94 4.86
C ASP A 501 -17.20 -7.48 5.20
N ARG A 502 -16.47 -6.93 6.19
CA ARG A 502 -16.72 -5.58 6.69
C ARG A 502 -15.46 -4.83 7.07
N ILE A 503 -15.51 -3.53 6.86
CA ILE A 503 -14.54 -2.57 7.38
C ILE A 503 -15.24 -1.67 8.41
N VAL A 504 -14.70 -1.65 9.63
CA VAL A 504 -15.14 -0.76 10.71
C VAL A 504 -14.33 0.53 10.61
N ALA A 505 -15.00 1.64 10.36
CA ALA A 505 -14.37 2.92 10.12
C ALA A 505 -14.99 4.01 11.01
N THR A 506 -14.22 4.48 12.00
CA THR A 506 -14.70 5.39 13.05
C THR A 506 -14.23 6.84 12.90
N ALA A 507 -13.36 7.11 11.91
CA ALA A 507 -12.79 8.44 11.67
C ALA A 507 -13.87 9.52 11.46
N ALA A 508 -13.58 10.76 11.88
CA ALA A 508 -14.47 11.91 11.67
C ALA A 508 -14.61 12.26 10.18
N THR A 509 -13.49 12.22 9.46
CA THR A 509 -13.42 12.38 8.02
C THR A 509 -13.08 11.04 7.40
N PRO A 510 -13.93 10.47 6.53
CA PRO A 510 -13.65 9.21 5.87
C PRO A 510 -12.37 9.27 5.05
N ALA A 511 -11.58 8.19 5.08
CA ALA A 511 -10.48 8.02 4.14
C ALA A 511 -11.00 8.06 2.70
N GLN A 512 -10.26 8.64 1.76
CA GLN A 512 -10.65 8.63 0.34
C GLN A 512 -10.18 7.33 -0.31
N ALA A 513 -11.12 6.50 -0.77
CA ALA A 513 -10.82 5.27 -1.47
C ALA A 513 -10.53 5.55 -2.94
N LYS A 514 -9.31 5.22 -3.40
CA LYS A 514 -8.97 5.32 -4.81
C LYS A 514 -9.81 4.32 -5.64
N PRO A 515 -10.04 4.59 -6.94
CA PRO A 515 -10.71 3.64 -7.82
C PRO A 515 -10.07 2.24 -7.76
N PHE A 516 -10.89 1.20 -7.82
CA PHE A 516 -10.47 -0.21 -7.72
C PHE A 516 -9.79 -0.59 -6.40
N ALA A 517 -9.98 0.17 -5.32
CA ALA A 517 -9.53 -0.24 -3.99
C ALA A 517 -10.10 -1.60 -3.57
N PHE A 518 -11.28 -1.98 -4.08
CA PHE A 518 -11.98 -3.23 -3.77
C PHE A 518 -12.09 -4.12 -5.01
N ALA A 519 -12.10 -5.44 -4.83
CA ALA A 519 -12.28 -6.39 -5.93
C ALA A 519 -13.72 -6.39 -6.46
N GLU A 520 -13.87 -6.61 -7.75
CA GLU A 520 -15.17 -6.86 -8.36
C GLU A 520 -15.68 -8.26 -7.98
N GLY A 521 -16.98 -8.38 -7.71
CA GLY A 521 -17.62 -9.67 -7.42
C GLY A 521 -17.64 -10.09 -5.95
N PHE A 522 -16.95 -9.38 -5.06
CA PHE A 522 -17.03 -9.58 -3.60
C PHE A 522 -17.74 -8.40 -2.94
N GLN A 523 -18.63 -8.67 -1.99
CA GLN A 523 -19.35 -7.65 -1.26
C GLN A 523 -18.68 -7.37 0.07
N THR A 524 -18.08 -6.18 0.21
CA THR A 524 -17.60 -5.66 1.49
C THR A 524 -18.51 -4.54 1.97
N TYR A 525 -18.80 -4.47 3.27
CA TYR A 525 -19.62 -3.42 3.87
C TYR A 525 -18.80 -2.44 4.70
N VAL A 526 -19.26 -1.20 4.82
CA VAL A 526 -18.67 -0.18 5.70
C VAL A 526 -19.52 0.02 6.93
N GLN A 527 -18.98 -0.31 8.10
CA GLN A 527 -19.60 0.04 9.38
C GLN A 527 -19.05 1.39 9.82
N ALA A 528 -19.88 2.43 9.68
CA ALA A 528 -19.52 3.82 9.93
C ALA A 528 -20.45 4.42 11.00
N ASP A 529 -20.10 4.27 12.28
CA ASP A 529 -20.91 4.68 13.43
C ASP A 529 -21.51 6.10 13.30
N ARG A 530 -22.74 6.21 12.79
CA ARG A 530 -23.52 7.46 12.62
C ARG A 530 -22.90 8.49 11.68
N LYS A 531 -22.12 8.06 10.68
CA LYS A 531 -21.45 8.92 9.69
C LYS A 531 -21.68 8.46 8.25
N GLU A 532 -22.76 7.75 8.02
CA GLU A 532 -23.06 7.01 6.79
C GLU A 532 -23.07 7.93 5.56
N ALA A 533 -23.61 9.15 5.69
CA ALA A 533 -23.66 10.13 4.60
C ALA A 533 -22.27 10.49 4.06
N ALA A 534 -21.28 10.69 4.94
CA ALA A 534 -19.92 11.03 4.53
C ALA A 534 -19.23 9.84 3.85
N TYR A 535 -19.43 8.63 4.37
CA TYR A 535 -18.84 7.41 3.80
C TYR A 535 -19.43 7.06 2.44
N ARG A 536 -20.71 7.33 2.19
CA ARG A 536 -21.31 7.16 0.85
C ARG A 536 -20.72 8.08 -0.22
N THR A 537 -20.22 9.25 0.18
CA THR A 537 -19.51 10.14 -0.77
C THR A 537 -18.10 9.64 -1.03
N ALA A 538 -17.43 9.14 0.01
CA ALA A 538 -16.03 8.72 -0.10
C ALA A 538 -15.88 7.35 -0.78
N TRP A 539 -16.78 6.40 -0.49
CA TRP A 539 -16.66 4.98 -0.87
C TRP A 539 -17.89 4.50 -1.62
N ALA A 540 -17.67 3.64 -2.62
CA ALA A 540 -18.75 3.00 -3.38
C ALA A 540 -19.36 1.77 -2.66
N GLN A 541 -18.78 1.34 -1.54
CA GLN A 541 -19.24 0.17 -0.80
C GLN A 541 -20.54 0.47 -0.01
N PRO A 542 -21.47 -0.49 0.10
CA PRO A 542 -22.69 -0.33 0.89
C PRO A 542 -22.40 -0.18 2.38
N ILE A 543 -23.33 0.46 3.08
CA ILE A 543 -23.21 0.71 4.52
C ILE A 543 -23.76 -0.47 5.32
N LEU A 544 -23.10 -0.79 6.43
CA LEU A 544 -23.60 -1.68 7.48
C LEU A 544 -24.10 -0.84 8.66
N TRP A 545 -25.40 -0.94 8.93
CA TRP A 545 -26.09 -0.27 10.03
C TRP A 545 -26.10 -1.18 11.26
N SER A 546 -25.16 -0.98 12.17
CA SER A 546 -25.08 -1.74 13.43
C SER A 546 -26.06 -1.17 14.45
N VAL A 547 -27.12 -1.92 14.75
CA VAL A 547 -28.17 -1.54 15.69
C VAL A 547 -27.91 -2.18 17.05
N ALA A 548 -27.65 -1.35 18.06
CA ALA A 548 -27.37 -1.81 19.41
C ALA A 548 -28.55 -2.58 20.03
N ALA A 549 -28.25 -3.57 20.87
CA ALA A 549 -29.26 -4.36 21.57
C ALA A 549 -30.26 -3.47 22.34
N GLY A 550 -31.55 -3.82 22.27
CA GLY A 550 -32.63 -3.07 22.91
C GLY A 550 -33.05 -1.78 22.19
N SER A 551 -32.42 -1.46 21.05
CA SER A 551 -32.80 -0.31 20.23
C SER A 551 -33.81 -0.70 19.14
N ASN A 552 -34.67 0.25 18.77
CA ASN A 552 -35.54 0.15 17.60
C ASN A 552 -34.94 0.98 16.46
N PHE A 553 -34.93 0.43 15.25
CA PHE A 553 -34.37 1.06 14.06
C PHE A 553 -35.40 1.08 12.91
N ASP A 554 -35.65 2.25 12.33
CA ASP A 554 -36.53 2.40 11.18
C ASP A 554 -35.71 2.36 9.89
N ALA A 555 -35.96 1.36 9.03
CA ALA A 555 -35.22 1.15 7.80
C ALA A 555 -35.83 1.83 6.56
N THR A 556 -36.84 2.71 6.74
CA THR A 556 -37.56 3.36 5.62
C THR A 556 -36.63 4.03 4.61
N ASP A 557 -35.59 4.72 5.10
CA ASP A 557 -34.65 5.48 4.25
C ASP A 557 -33.34 4.73 3.98
N VAL A 558 -33.26 3.44 4.31
CA VAL A 558 -32.06 2.62 4.09
C VAL A 558 -32.11 1.97 2.71
N PRO A 559 -31.08 2.16 1.84
CA PRO A 559 -31.01 1.49 0.54
C PRO A 559 -31.04 -0.05 0.66
N ALA A 560 -31.68 -0.74 -0.30
CA ALA A 560 -31.74 -2.20 -0.32
C ALA A 560 -30.36 -2.90 -0.46
N THR A 561 -29.34 -2.17 -0.93
CA THR A 561 -27.95 -2.64 -1.03
C THR A 561 -27.22 -2.64 0.31
N ASP A 562 -27.69 -1.85 1.28
CA ASP A 562 -27.10 -1.76 2.60
C ASP A 562 -27.52 -2.92 3.50
N MET A 563 -26.69 -3.23 4.49
CA MET A 563 -26.97 -4.27 5.47
C MET A 563 -27.40 -3.68 6.80
N ILE A 564 -28.37 -4.30 7.44
CA ILE A 564 -28.75 -3.99 8.83
C ILE A 564 -28.27 -5.13 9.71
N GLU A 565 -27.44 -4.80 10.70
CA GLU A 565 -26.98 -5.73 11.71
C GLU A 565 -27.73 -5.49 13.02
N LEU A 566 -28.46 -6.50 13.48
CA LEU A 566 -29.19 -6.47 14.74
C LEU A 566 -28.32 -7.11 15.83
N CYS A 567 -27.86 -6.31 16.78
CA CYS A 567 -27.09 -6.79 17.92
C CYS A 567 -28.01 -7.28 19.04
N ALA A 568 -27.56 -8.29 19.78
CA ALA A 568 -28.23 -8.78 20.97
C ALA A 568 -27.26 -9.05 22.13
N THR A 569 -27.79 -8.94 23.33
CA THR A 569 -27.18 -9.36 24.59
C THR A 569 -28.04 -10.44 25.24
N ASP A 570 -27.71 -10.83 26.48
CA ASP A 570 -28.54 -11.76 27.24
C ASP A 570 -29.91 -11.19 27.62
N ASP A 571 -30.00 -9.88 27.76
CA ASP A 571 -31.20 -9.21 28.29
C ASP A 571 -31.99 -8.42 27.21
N ALA A 572 -31.40 -8.20 26.03
CA ALA A 572 -31.99 -7.33 25.02
C ALA A 572 -31.65 -7.76 23.59
N THR A 573 -32.54 -7.44 22.65
CA THR A 573 -32.33 -7.65 21.21
C THR A 573 -32.76 -6.41 20.44
N ALA A 574 -32.00 -6.04 19.42
CA ALA A 574 -32.34 -4.95 18.50
C ALA A 574 -33.50 -5.34 17.58
N ILE A 575 -34.34 -4.36 17.23
CA ILE A 575 -35.47 -4.54 16.31
C ILE A 575 -35.34 -3.56 15.15
N ALA A 576 -35.59 -4.02 13.93
CA ALA A 576 -35.74 -3.15 12.75
C ALA A 576 -37.16 -3.22 12.18
N THR A 577 -37.70 -2.08 11.74
CA THR A 577 -39.03 -1.95 11.11
C THR A 577 -38.91 -1.37 9.71
N ASN A 578 -39.98 -1.49 8.90
CA ASN A 578 -40.06 -0.94 7.54
C ASN A 578 -38.96 -1.43 6.57
N LEU A 579 -38.55 -2.69 6.72
CA LEU A 579 -37.60 -3.34 5.82
C LEU A 579 -38.16 -3.43 4.40
N ASN A 580 -37.32 -3.15 3.41
CA ASN A 580 -37.63 -3.13 1.99
C ASN A 580 -36.54 -3.85 1.17
N GLY A 581 -36.21 -5.08 1.59
CA GLY A 581 -35.29 -5.96 0.87
C GLY A 581 -33.82 -5.87 1.26
N GLN A 582 -33.46 -5.10 2.30
CA GLN A 582 -32.09 -5.06 2.83
C GLN A 582 -31.66 -6.45 3.34
N PRO A 583 -30.39 -6.88 3.13
CA PRO A 583 -29.82 -8.01 3.84
C PRO A 583 -29.77 -7.76 5.35
N LEU A 584 -30.02 -8.82 6.12
CA LEU A 584 -29.97 -8.80 7.58
C LEU A 584 -28.81 -9.64 8.09
N SER A 585 -28.11 -9.11 9.09
CA SER A 585 -27.21 -9.88 9.94
C SER A 585 -27.66 -9.82 11.39
N TYR A 586 -27.52 -10.92 12.12
CA TYR A 586 -27.78 -10.98 13.55
C TYR A 586 -26.48 -11.28 14.27
N THR A 587 -26.12 -10.46 15.27
CA THR A 587 -24.85 -10.60 15.99
C THR A 587 -25.08 -10.67 17.49
N ARG A 588 -24.47 -11.66 18.14
CA ARG A 588 -24.48 -11.81 19.60
C ARG A 588 -23.16 -12.36 20.10
N THR A 589 -22.71 -11.87 21.25
CA THR A 589 -21.64 -12.50 22.01
C THR A 589 -22.24 -13.63 22.84
N LEU A 590 -21.73 -14.85 22.63
CA LEU A 590 -22.26 -16.05 23.25
C LEU A 590 -21.26 -16.57 24.31
N SER A 591 -21.75 -17.15 25.40
CA SER A 591 -20.97 -17.90 26.38
C SER A 591 -21.11 -19.41 26.13
N ASN A 592 -20.20 -20.21 26.67
CA ASN A 592 -20.11 -21.65 26.40
C ASN A 592 -20.96 -22.53 27.32
N ASP A 593 -21.63 -21.95 28.32
CA ASP A 593 -22.32 -22.71 29.38
C ASP A 593 -23.84 -22.73 29.22
N ARG A 594 -24.36 -22.35 28.06
CA ARG A 594 -25.80 -22.25 27.82
C ARG A 594 -26.19 -22.60 26.39
N LEU A 595 -27.37 -23.20 26.23
CA LEU A 595 -28.03 -23.34 24.94
C LEU A 595 -28.78 -22.05 24.58
N TYR A 596 -28.57 -21.56 23.37
CA TYR A 596 -29.15 -20.31 22.91
C TYR A 596 -30.32 -20.56 21.97
N PRO A 597 -31.55 -20.14 22.33
CA PRO A 597 -32.67 -20.16 21.41
C PRO A 597 -32.49 -19.08 20.35
N LEU A 598 -32.64 -19.45 19.08
CA LEU A 598 -32.54 -18.58 17.91
C LEU A 598 -33.70 -18.89 16.96
N TYR A 599 -34.27 -17.89 16.32
CA TYR A 599 -35.27 -18.08 15.27
C TYR A 599 -34.79 -17.46 13.96
N PHE A 600 -34.84 -18.23 12.87
CA PHE A 600 -34.46 -17.75 11.55
C PHE A 600 -35.66 -17.85 10.59
N ALA A 601 -36.09 -16.72 10.01
CA ALA A 601 -37.17 -16.72 9.01
C ALA A 601 -36.79 -17.49 7.73
N ALA A 602 -35.49 -17.57 7.43
CA ALA A 602 -34.91 -18.38 6.36
C ALA A 602 -33.56 -18.93 6.85
N VAL A 603 -33.12 -20.05 6.28
CA VAL A 603 -31.82 -20.66 6.64
C VAL A 603 -30.70 -19.61 6.49
N PRO A 604 -29.84 -19.41 7.51
CA PRO A 604 -28.71 -18.50 7.38
C PRO A 604 -27.78 -18.90 6.23
N GLY A 605 -27.45 -17.94 5.37
CA GLY A 605 -26.58 -18.15 4.22
C GLY A 605 -25.09 -18.11 4.57
N ALA A 606 -24.72 -17.48 5.68
CA ALA A 606 -23.35 -17.46 6.19
C ALA A 606 -23.33 -17.28 7.72
N ILE A 607 -22.27 -17.78 8.36
CA ILE A 607 -22.00 -17.63 9.79
C ILE A 607 -20.56 -17.13 9.95
N PHE A 608 -20.38 -16.05 10.70
CA PHE A 608 -19.07 -15.45 10.99
C PHE A 608 -18.82 -15.48 12.50
N ILE A 609 -17.58 -15.78 12.91
CA ILE A 609 -17.17 -15.75 14.32
C ILE A 609 -15.93 -14.87 14.44
N ASP A 610 -15.97 -13.89 15.35
CA ASP A 610 -14.88 -12.90 15.51
C ASP A 610 -13.53 -13.58 15.85
N GLY A 611 -12.53 -13.28 15.04
CA GLY A 611 -11.16 -13.77 15.19
C GLY A 611 -10.94 -15.24 14.81
N LEU A 612 -11.81 -15.81 13.97
CA LEU A 612 -11.66 -17.16 13.41
C LEU A 612 -11.87 -17.17 11.90
N THR A 613 -11.29 -18.16 11.23
CA THR A 613 -11.39 -18.38 9.78
C THR A 613 -12.60 -19.25 9.44
N THR A 614 -13.32 -18.94 8.36
CA THR A 614 -14.58 -19.58 7.89
C THR A 614 -14.66 -21.09 8.05
N ASP A 615 -13.63 -21.81 7.62
CA ASP A 615 -13.70 -23.28 7.46
C ASP A 615 -13.80 -24.03 8.80
N ALA A 616 -13.37 -23.43 9.91
CA ALA A 616 -13.45 -24.03 11.24
C ALA A 616 -14.77 -23.70 11.97
N ALA A 617 -15.36 -22.54 11.66
CA ALA A 617 -16.45 -21.95 12.42
C ALA A 617 -17.82 -22.62 12.19
N ALA A 618 -18.15 -23.01 10.95
CA ALA A 618 -19.47 -23.56 10.62
C ALA A 618 -19.65 -25.04 11.01
N GLY A 619 -18.59 -25.86 10.87
CA GLY A 619 -18.66 -27.32 11.07
C GLY A 619 -18.65 -27.80 12.53
N SER A 620 -18.53 -26.88 13.48
CA SER A 620 -18.36 -27.16 14.92
C SER A 620 -19.50 -26.64 15.79
N LEU A 621 -20.44 -25.90 15.20
CA LEU A 621 -21.66 -25.46 15.86
C LEU A 621 -22.60 -26.66 16.03
N ILE A 622 -23.07 -26.90 17.25
CA ILE A 622 -24.08 -27.92 17.50
C ILE A 622 -25.43 -27.22 17.48
N ALA A 623 -26.22 -27.47 16.44
CA ALA A 623 -27.58 -26.99 16.33
C ALA A 623 -28.57 -28.07 16.77
N TYR A 624 -29.70 -27.65 17.31
CA TYR A 624 -30.90 -28.47 17.43
C TYR A 624 -32.02 -27.75 16.68
N THR A 625 -32.82 -28.51 15.92
CA THR A 625 -33.98 -27.99 15.20
C THR A 625 -35.26 -28.51 15.82
N TYR A 626 -36.30 -27.69 15.86
CA TYR A 626 -37.61 -28.08 16.38
C TYR A 626 -38.51 -28.61 15.26
N ALA A 627 -38.94 -29.87 15.37
CA ALA A 627 -39.90 -30.51 14.47
C ALA A 627 -40.68 -31.58 15.23
N ASP A 628 -41.95 -31.82 14.86
CA ASP A 628 -42.81 -32.86 15.45
C ASP A 628 -42.84 -32.84 17.00
N ASP A 629 -42.93 -31.64 17.58
CA ASP A 629 -42.92 -31.39 19.04
C ASP A 629 -41.66 -31.83 19.80
N ALA A 630 -40.54 -32.00 19.10
CA ALA A 630 -39.27 -32.38 19.69
C ALA A 630 -38.08 -31.57 19.12
N TRP A 631 -37.06 -31.36 19.96
CA TRP A 631 -35.76 -30.87 19.51
C TRP A 631 -34.88 -32.03 19.10
N THR A 632 -34.38 -31.98 17.88
CA THR A 632 -33.48 -33.00 17.34
C THR A 632 -32.14 -32.36 17.01
N ARG A 633 -31.04 -33.06 17.35
CA ARG A 633 -29.71 -32.60 17.02
C ARG A 633 -29.56 -32.56 15.50
N ALA A 634 -29.15 -31.41 14.98
CA ALA A 634 -28.94 -31.15 13.57
C ALA A 634 -27.48 -30.78 13.30
N ALA A 635 -26.95 -31.21 12.16
CA ALA A 635 -25.61 -30.83 11.71
C ALA A 635 -25.57 -29.42 11.11
N THR A 636 -26.73 -28.83 10.81
CA THR A 636 -26.89 -27.53 10.15
C THR A 636 -28.07 -26.77 10.75
N LEU A 637 -28.03 -25.44 10.68
CA LEU A 637 -29.17 -24.60 11.03
C LEU A 637 -30.31 -24.75 10.00
N ALA A 638 -31.55 -24.56 10.46
CA ALA A 638 -32.74 -24.57 9.60
C ALA A 638 -33.52 -23.26 9.72
N ALA A 639 -34.48 -23.04 8.81
CA ALA A 639 -35.52 -22.04 9.02
C ALA A 639 -36.41 -22.47 10.20
N GLY A 640 -36.94 -21.52 10.95
CA GLY A 640 -37.70 -21.76 12.17
C GLY A 640 -36.85 -21.69 13.44
N ALA A 641 -37.30 -22.36 14.50
CA ALA A 641 -36.66 -22.36 15.80
C ALA A 641 -35.44 -23.30 15.84
N ASN A 642 -34.33 -22.76 16.33
CA ASN A 642 -33.05 -23.44 16.51
C ASN A 642 -32.58 -23.26 17.95
N MET A 643 -31.87 -24.25 18.49
CA MET A 643 -31.07 -24.11 19.71
C MET A 643 -29.60 -24.33 19.39
N LEU A 644 -28.75 -23.42 19.83
CA LEU A 644 -27.31 -23.46 19.55
C LEU A 644 -26.52 -23.79 20.81
N SER A 645 -25.61 -24.76 20.70
CA SER A 645 -24.53 -24.98 21.67
C SER A 645 -23.19 -24.62 21.04
N LEU A 646 -22.33 -23.96 21.82
CA LEU A 646 -21.00 -23.56 21.37
C LEU A 646 -19.89 -24.37 22.05
N PRO A 647 -18.89 -24.84 21.29
CA PRO A 647 -17.60 -25.21 21.84
C PRO A 647 -16.97 -24.10 22.69
N SER A 648 -16.25 -24.46 23.76
CA SER A 648 -15.59 -23.54 24.68
C SER A 648 -14.58 -22.58 24.01
N ILE A 649 -14.01 -22.98 22.87
CA ILE A 649 -13.13 -22.14 22.05
C ILE A 649 -13.80 -20.87 21.49
N TYR A 650 -15.14 -20.79 21.57
CA TYR A 650 -15.92 -19.65 21.08
C TYR A 650 -16.41 -18.71 22.19
N THR A 651 -16.08 -18.99 23.45
CA THR A 651 -16.49 -18.17 24.60
C THR A 651 -16.02 -16.73 24.45
N GLY A 652 -16.94 -15.78 24.57
CA GLY A 652 -16.63 -14.34 24.51
C GLY A 652 -16.39 -13.79 23.11
N LYS A 653 -16.57 -14.60 22.05
CA LYS A 653 -16.53 -14.15 20.66
C LYS A 653 -17.94 -13.76 20.19
N SER A 654 -18.02 -12.75 19.34
CA SER A 654 -19.26 -12.43 18.63
C SER A 654 -19.50 -13.47 17.54
N VAL A 655 -20.74 -13.94 17.44
CA VAL A 655 -21.21 -14.79 16.34
C VAL A 655 -22.24 -14.01 15.54
N THR A 656 -22.00 -13.90 14.23
CA THR A 656 -22.87 -13.22 13.28
C THR A 656 -23.50 -14.22 12.32
N PHE A 657 -24.82 -14.14 12.14
CA PHE A 657 -25.57 -14.95 11.19
C PHE A 657 -26.13 -14.05 10.10
N ARG A 658 -25.82 -14.32 8.84
CA ARG A 658 -26.34 -13.57 7.69
C ARG A 658 -27.49 -14.31 7.05
N THR A 659 -28.59 -13.61 6.78
CA THR A 659 -29.76 -14.15 6.08
C THR A 659 -30.03 -13.38 4.79
N THR A 660 -30.51 -14.10 3.76
CA THR A 660 -30.94 -13.51 2.49
C THR A 660 -32.46 -13.58 2.38
N GLY A 661 -33.13 -12.44 2.43
CA GLY A 661 -34.53 -12.32 2.04
C GLY A 661 -35.56 -12.41 3.16
N VAL A 662 -36.54 -11.52 3.04
CA VAL A 662 -37.79 -11.36 3.80
C VAL A 662 -37.61 -10.82 5.22
N GLY A 663 -38.06 -9.56 5.37
CA GLY A 663 -37.97 -8.80 6.60
C GLY A 663 -38.63 -9.49 7.78
N ILE A 664 -37.92 -9.49 8.90
CA ILE A 664 -38.50 -9.73 10.21
C ILE A 664 -39.37 -8.51 10.49
N SER A 665 -40.70 -8.62 10.31
CA SER A 665 -41.59 -7.55 10.74
C SER A 665 -41.67 -7.58 12.27
N ALA A 666 -42.02 -6.46 12.89
CA ALA A 666 -42.12 -6.32 14.34
C ALA A 666 -43.00 -7.39 15.04
N THR A 667 -43.85 -8.13 14.30
CA THR A 667 -44.70 -9.20 14.82
C THR A 667 -44.08 -10.60 14.79
N THR A 668 -42.96 -10.83 14.09
CA THR A 668 -42.23 -12.12 14.06
C THR A 668 -40.79 -12.00 14.57
N GLY A 669 -40.55 -10.96 15.38
CA GLY A 669 -39.26 -10.52 15.89
C GLY A 669 -38.40 -11.64 16.49
N PHE A 670 -37.10 -11.57 16.20
CA PHE A 670 -36.06 -12.33 16.83
C PHE A 670 -36.10 -12.10 18.35
N GLY A 671 -36.79 -12.98 19.08
CA GLY A 671 -36.81 -12.97 20.54
C GLY A 671 -35.53 -13.60 21.08
N GLY A 672 -34.45 -12.82 21.17
CA GLY A 672 -33.27 -13.20 21.95
C GLY A 672 -33.57 -13.40 23.45
N ASN A 673 -34.80 -13.04 23.86
CA ASN A 673 -35.53 -13.64 24.96
C ASN A 673 -36.93 -13.94 24.41
N ALA A 674 -37.34 -15.20 24.39
CA ALA A 674 -38.57 -15.60 23.72
C ALA A 674 -39.83 -15.36 24.56
N THR A 675 -39.93 -14.18 25.17
CA THR A 675 -41.03 -13.80 26.06
C THR A 675 -42.07 -12.89 25.39
N ALA A 676 -42.03 -12.66 24.07
CA ALA A 676 -42.91 -11.66 23.44
C ALA A 676 -43.48 -12.01 22.05
N ALA A 677 -43.49 -13.28 21.63
CA ALA A 677 -44.28 -13.68 20.47
C ALA A 677 -45.72 -13.96 20.91
N ALA A 678 -46.58 -12.95 20.81
CA ALA A 678 -48.02 -13.14 20.92
C ALA A 678 -48.55 -13.70 19.59
N GLU A 679 -48.78 -15.00 19.50
CA GLU A 679 -49.69 -15.56 18.50
C GLU A 679 -51.01 -15.98 19.15
N GLU A 680 -52.11 -15.43 18.64
CA GLU A 680 -53.43 -15.99 18.85
C GLU A 680 -53.57 -17.26 17.98
N ALA A 681 -53.36 -18.44 18.58
CA ALA A 681 -53.70 -19.70 17.95
C ALA A 681 -54.81 -20.42 18.75
N THR A 682 -55.94 -20.67 18.09
CA THR A 682 -56.95 -21.66 18.49
C THR A 682 -56.76 -22.91 17.65
N PRO A 683 -56.93 -24.15 18.18
CA PRO A 683 -57.70 -24.52 19.38
C PRO A 683 -56.87 -24.83 20.63
N VAL A 684 -57.46 -24.58 21.81
CA VAL A 684 -56.82 -24.75 23.13
C VAL A 684 -57.13 -26.15 23.68
N TYR A 685 -56.08 -26.88 24.08
CA TYR A 685 -56.23 -28.11 24.86
C TYR A 685 -56.14 -27.76 26.35
N VAL A 686 -57.18 -28.10 27.12
CA VAL A 686 -57.24 -27.89 28.57
C VAL A 686 -56.92 -29.20 29.28
N TYR A 687 -55.94 -29.16 30.18
CA TYR A 687 -55.44 -30.33 30.89
C TYR A 687 -56.37 -30.74 32.04
N ASP A 688 -56.78 -32.01 32.05
CA ASP A 688 -57.52 -32.64 33.15
C ASP A 688 -56.56 -33.33 34.11
N ALA A 689 -56.28 -32.65 35.22
CA ALA A 689 -55.35 -33.09 36.25
C ALA A 689 -55.75 -34.40 36.95
N ALA A 690 -57.03 -34.80 36.91
CA ALA A 690 -57.47 -36.06 37.50
C ALA A 690 -57.07 -37.28 36.65
N ASN A 691 -56.90 -37.08 35.34
CA ASN A 691 -56.67 -38.14 34.37
C ASN A 691 -55.32 -38.04 33.66
N ASN A 692 -54.53 -37.01 33.95
CA ASN A 692 -53.23 -36.76 33.34
C ASN A 692 -53.29 -36.79 31.80
N ALA A 693 -54.29 -36.10 31.24
CA ALA A 693 -54.54 -36.04 29.81
C ALA A 693 -55.00 -34.63 29.39
N PHE A 694 -54.66 -34.22 28.17
CA PHE A 694 -55.12 -32.97 27.56
C PHE A 694 -56.42 -33.20 26.79
N ASN A 695 -57.48 -32.49 27.18
CA ASN A 695 -58.78 -32.55 26.53
C ASN A 695 -58.97 -31.34 25.59
N TYR A 696 -59.56 -31.58 24.43
CA TYR A 696 -59.92 -30.51 23.51
C TYR A 696 -60.96 -29.58 24.17
N SER A 697 -60.65 -28.27 24.26
CA SER A 697 -61.58 -27.24 24.74
C SER A 697 -61.89 -26.26 23.61
N ALA A 698 -63.19 -26.05 23.36
CA ALA A 698 -63.67 -25.11 22.35
C ALA A 698 -63.69 -23.65 22.84
N GLU A 699 -63.29 -23.36 24.08
CA GLU A 699 -63.32 -22.00 24.64
C GLU A 699 -61.96 -21.30 24.57
N THR A 700 -61.98 -20.10 24.01
CA THR A 700 -60.88 -19.14 23.88
C THR A 700 -60.39 -18.67 25.25
N ALA A 701 -59.29 -19.23 25.74
CA ALA A 701 -58.53 -18.66 26.86
C ALA A 701 -57.29 -17.93 26.31
N THR A 702 -57.13 -16.66 26.67
CA THR A 702 -56.04 -15.77 26.30
C THR A 702 -54.75 -16.11 27.06
N ALA A 703 -54.09 -17.23 26.72
CA ALA A 703 -52.75 -17.55 27.20
C ALA A 703 -51.80 -17.73 25.99
N SER A 704 -50.97 -16.72 25.75
CA SER A 704 -49.86 -16.77 24.78
C SER A 704 -48.68 -17.53 25.41
N LEU A 705 -48.30 -18.68 24.85
CA LEU A 705 -47.12 -19.43 25.27
C LEU A 705 -46.16 -19.61 24.09
N SER A 706 -44.88 -19.37 24.33
CA SER A 706 -43.83 -19.35 23.34
C SER A 706 -43.21 -20.76 23.19
N PRO A 707 -42.83 -21.22 21.98
CA PRO A 707 -42.14 -22.50 21.77
C PRO A 707 -40.79 -22.61 22.50
N PHE A 708 -40.32 -21.52 23.09
CA PHE A 708 -39.06 -21.42 23.81
C PHE A 708 -39.20 -21.47 25.35
N ASP A 709 -40.42 -21.65 25.88
CA ASP A 709 -40.67 -21.92 27.30
C ASP A 709 -40.34 -23.38 27.71
N ALA A 710 -39.46 -24.05 26.94
CA ALA A 710 -39.09 -25.45 27.14
C ALA A 710 -38.14 -25.62 28.35
N ALA A 711 -38.59 -26.36 29.36
CA ALA A 711 -37.76 -26.81 30.47
C ALA A 711 -36.92 -28.03 30.05
N LEU A 712 -35.60 -27.94 30.24
CA LEU A 712 -34.65 -29.05 30.06
C LEU A 712 -34.80 -30.09 31.19
N TYR A 713 -34.88 -31.38 30.85
CA TYR A 713 -34.75 -32.46 31.84
C TYR A 713 -33.91 -33.63 31.31
N TYR A 714 -33.26 -34.34 32.22
CA TYR A 714 -32.44 -35.52 31.93
C TYR A 714 -33.26 -36.80 32.12
N ALA A 715 -33.31 -37.65 31.09
CA ALA A 715 -33.82 -39.02 31.17
C ALA A 715 -32.91 -39.96 30.37
N ASP A 716 -32.63 -41.14 30.92
CA ASP A 716 -31.94 -42.24 30.25
C ASP A 716 -30.54 -41.94 29.65
N GLY A 717 -29.77 -41.05 30.27
CA GLY A 717 -28.36 -40.83 29.92
C GLY A 717 -28.10 -39.95 28.70
N GLU A 718 -29.16 -39.37 28.10
CA GLU A 718 -29.05 -38.34 27.05
C GLU A 718 -29.84 -37.08 27.43
N ALA A 719 -29.34 -35.91 27.02
CA ALA A 719 -30.05 -34.65 27.21
C ALA A 719 -31.24 -34.58 26.22
N SER A 720 -32.46 -34.58 26.74
CA SER A 720 -33.69 -34.47 25.95
C SER A 720 -34.39 -33.14 26.22
N VAL A 721 -34.98 -32.52 25.19
CA VAL A 721 -35.75 -31.26 25.30
C VAL A 721 -37.21 -31.54 24.95
N ALA A 722 -38.13 -31.29 25.88
CA ALA A 722 -39.56 -31.43 25.62
C ALA A 722 -40.24 -30.06 25.43
N GLY A 723 -41.30 -30.03 24.62
CA GLY A 723 -42.11 -28.84 24.35
C GLY A 723 -42.78 -28.19 25.58
N PRO A 724 -43.38 -27.00 25.40
CA PRO A 724 -43.52 -25.93 26.42
C PRO A 724 -44.59 -26.12 27.52
N ASN A 725 -44.97 -27.35 27.92
CA ASN A 725 -45.94 -27.52 29.02
C ASN A 725 -45.55 -28.60 30.05
N ARG A 726 -44.41 -28.38 30.71
CA ARG A 726 -43.97 -29.16 31.89
C ARG A 726 -43.55 -28.31 33.10
N ALA A 727 -44.04 -27.07 33.22
CA ALA A 727 -43.56 -26.18 34.29
C ALA A 727 -44.39 -26.20 35.59
N ASN A 728 -45.68 -26.59 35.60
CA ASN A 728 -46.55 -26.26 36.75
C ASN A 728 -47.16 -27.42 37.58
N ASP A 729 -46.80 -28.68 37.35
CA ASP A 729 -47.19 -29.80 38.25
C ASP A 729 -45.98 -30.63 38.74
N CYS A 730 -44.97 -29.94 39.30
CA CYS A 730 -44.01 -30.59 40.20
C CYS A 730 -44.07 -29.92 41.58
N PRO A 731 -44.94 -30.38 42.50
CA PRO A 731 -44.87 -29.92 43.89
C PRO A 731 -43.61 -30.40 44.61
N ASN A 732 -42.73 -31.20 43.99
CA ASN A 732 -41.52 -31.75 44.62
C ASN A 732 -40.43 -32.18 43.60
N VAL A 733 -40.07 -31.34 42.62
CA VAL A 733 -38.83 -31.54 41.87
C VAL A 733 -38.04 -30.24 41.87
N ALA A 734 -36.87 -30.28 42.50
CA ALA A 734 -35.93 -29.17 42.52
C ALA A 734 -35.50 -28.82 41.09
N CYS A 735 -35.78 -27.58 40.66
CA CYS A 735 -35.14 -27.01 39.48
C CYS A 735 -33.63 -27.02 39.73
N THR A 736 -32.93 -27.94 39.07
CA THR A 736 -31.48 -28.09 39.27
C THR A 736 -30.78 -27.16 38.30
N LEU A 737 -30.15 -26.11 38.83
CA LEU A 737 -29.12 -25.32 38.14
C LEU A 737 -27.97 -26.27 37.79
N LEU A 738 -27.74 -26.49 36.50
CA LEU A 738 -26.53 -27.13 36.00
C LEU A 738 -25.38 -26.11 36.08
N TYR A 739 -24.45 -26.30 37.03
CA TYR A 739 -23.13 -25.67 36.95
C TYR A 739 -22.21 -26.59 36.13
N ASN A 740 -21.73 -26.09 35.00
CA ASN A 740 -20.73 -26.74 34.17
C ASN A 740 -19.34 -26.37 34.70
N TYR A 741 -18.58 -27.34 35.21
CA TYR A 741 -17.23 -27.09 35.76
C TYR A 741 -16.10 -27.13 34.71
N GLY A 742 -16.44 -27.12 33.42
CA GLY A 742 -15.45 -26.90 32.35
C GLY A 742 -14.51 -28.08 32.06
N ASP A 743 -14.72 -29.25 32.65
CA ASP A 743 -13.90 -30.46 32.43
C ASP A 743 -14.60 -31.58 31.65
N GLY A 744 -15.86 -31.38 31.26
CA GLY A 744 -16.64 -32.36 30.49
C GLY A 744 -17.29 -33.47 31.31
N THR A 745 -17.28 -33.42 32.65
CA THR A 745 -18.11 -34.30 33.49
C THR A 745 -19.36 -33.59 34.02
N VAL A 746 -20.53 -34.23 33.85
CA VAL A 746 -21.79 -33.80 34.46
C VAL A 746 -22.11 -34.74 35.61
N THR A 747 -22.05 -34.24 36.85
CA THR A 747 -22.48 -35.03 38.02
C THR A 747 -23.87 -34.57 38.46
N VAL A 748 -24.82 -35.50 38.46
CA VAL A 748 -26.16 -35.29 39.04
C VAL A 748 -26.10 -35.72 40.50
N ASN A 749 -26.30 -34.79 41.43
CA ASN A 749 -26.53 -35.18 42.83
C ASN A 749 -27.86 -35.92 42.94
N LYS A 750 -27.79 -37.17 43.41
CA LYS A 750 -28.92 -38.08 43.58
C LYS A 750 -29.09 -38.37 45.06
N GLU A 751 -30.12 -37.84 45.70
CA GLU A 751 -30.78 -38.36 46.93
C GLU A 751 -31.94 -37.41 47.27
N ILE A 752 -33.23 -37.73 47.11
CA ILE A 752 -34.13 -38.76 47.72
C ILE A 752 -34.43 -38.56 49.22
N ALA A 753 -35.72 -38.31 49.45
CA ALA A 753 -36.62 -38.75 50.52
C ALA A 753 -36.86 -37.90 51.78
N GLN A 754 -38.17 -37.67 51.99
CA GLN A 754 -38.82 -37.56 53.29
C GLN A 754 -38.28 -38.59 54.30
N PHE A 755 -37.94 -38.15 55.51
CA PHE A 755 -38.23 -38.91 56.73
C PHE A 755 -38.43 -37.95 57.91
N SER A 756 -39.62 -38.00 58.50
CA SER A 756 -39.89 -37.71 59.90
C SER A 756 -39.19 -38.72 60.80
N GLU A 757 -38.71 -38.25 61.96
CA GLU A 757 -38.17 -39.01 63.10
C GLU A 757 -36.84 -39.78 62.90
N LEU A 758 -35.74 -39.27 63.49
CA LEU A 758 -34.99 -39.92 64.59
C LEU A 758 -33.70 -39.17 64.94
N THR A 759 -33.68 -38.72 66.20
CA THR A 759 -32.57 -38.57 67.17
C THR A 759 -31.10 -38.61 66.74
N THR A 760 -30.39 -37.52 67.11
CA THR A 760 -29.05 -37.43 67.72
C THR A 760 -28.09 -38.62 67.55
N THR A 761 -26.93 -38.38 66.94
CA THR A 761 -25.62 -38.34 67.63
C THR A 761 -24.52 -37.82 66.70
N SER A 762 -23.60 -37.09 67.32
CA SER A 762 -22.34 -36.54 66.82
C SER A 762 -21.44 -37.56 66.12
N GLU A 763 -20.75 -37.16 65.05
CA GLU A 763 -19.28 -37.25 64.97
C GLU A 763 -18.72 -36.46 63.78
N ALA A 764 -17.49 -36.03 63.96
CA ALA A 764 -16.84 -34.92 63.29
C ALA A 764 -15.94 -35.38 62.12
N VAL A 765 -15.89 -34.54 61.08
CA VAL A 765 -14.68 -34.04 60.40
C VAL A 765 -13.72 -35.05 59.73
N ALA A 766 -13.58 -34.91 58.41
CA ALA A 766 -12.31 -34.58 57.77
C ALA A 766 -12.58 -33.96 56.38
N ALA A 767 -12.26 -32.67 56.27
CA ALA A 767 -12.24 -31.90 55.04
C ALA A 767 -10.85 -31.98 54.42
N ASP A 768 -10.77 -31.92 53.09
CA ASP A 768 -9.61 -31.37 52.40
C ASP A 768 -10.06 -30.53 51.18
N HIS A 769 -9.63 -29.26 51.22
CA HIS A 769 -9.53 -28.27 50.15
C HIS A 769 -10.79 -27.62 49.53
N TYR A 770 -11.30 -26.58 50.23
CA TYR A 770 -11.81 -25.36 49.59
C TYR A 770 -11.11 -24.13 50.19
N SER A 771 -10.63 -23.22 49.34
CA SER A 771 -10.32 -21.83 49.71
C SER A 771 -11.53 -20.95 49.36
N ILE A 772 -12.16 -20.37 50.37
CA ILE A 772 -13.24 -19.39 50.23
C ILE A 772 -12.58 -18.01 50.06
N GLN A 773 -12.81 -17.34 48.93
CA GLN A 773 -12.65 -15.88 48.82
C GLN A 773 -14.02 -15.25 49.04
N SER A 774 -14.16 -14.55 50.17
CA SER A 774 -15.33 -13.77 50.56
C SER A 774 -15.38 -12.44 49.80
N PHE A 775 -16.56 -12.03 49.34
CA PHE A 775 -16.92 -10.63 49.18
C PHE A 775 -18.13 -10.33 50.06
N GLY A 776 -18.01 -9.30 50.90
CA GLY A 776 -19.07 -8.81 51.76
C GLY A 776 -18.51 -7.81 52.77
N ASP A 777 -18.59 -6.52 52.43
CA ASP A 777 -18.49 -5.44 53.40
C ASP A 777 -19.58 -5.61 54.46
N GLU A 778 -19.19 -5.66 55.73
CA GLU A 778 -19.95 -5.00 56.80
C GLU A 778 -19.06 -4.85 58.04
N ALA A 779 -18.68 -3.60 58.30
CA ALA A 779 -18.14 -3.19 59.57
C ALA A 779 -19.26 -3.21 60.63
N ALA A 780 -19.11 -4.13 61.57
CA ALA A 780 -19.27 -3.96 63.01
C ALA A 780 -20.57 -3.32 63.57
N ALA A 781 -21.29 -4.17 64.31
CA ALA A 781 -21.74 -4.00 65.70
C ALA A 781 -22.41 -2.68 66.13
N THR A 782 -23.58 -2.88 66.78
CA THR A 782 -24.56 -1.97 67.41
C THR A 782 -25.62 -1.36 66.51
#